data_AF-A0A511RK74-F1
#
_entry.id   AF-A0A511RK74-F1
#
_cell.length_a   1.000
_cell.length_b   1.000
_cell.length_c   1.000
_cell.angle_alpha   90.00
_cell.angle_beta   90.00
_cell.angle_gamma   90.00
#
_symmetry.space_group_name_H-M   'P 1'
#
loop_
_entity.id
_entity.type
_entity.pdbx_description
1 polymer ?
#
loop_
_entity_poly.entity_id
_entity_poly.type
_entity_poly.pdbx_seq_one_letter_code
_entity_poly.pdbx_strand_id
1 'polypeptide(L)'
;MVIKKEHAQALERLLADEQANKPYTPLEEVDEPTFVELELAGLARFSTPVRIVPTYFGRELALLLRDLYAQGPDARPETEAGAEGELVVLEGRGLARPEAWPEGWRWIGSEVVAMLDAAERAGRVGPLAADALMERGLAVRVRDRASKKEFLTLSSAGRRVLEIYRAAEPGLEIDAALAEAVRKLPLGPAPASELPTPAHDEQRLEAMRLVAYSLPDSDVFAFTALGQAVKKALATGGWGEGDVLTADILGALADYVDAGEATEAGLATLQALGYVGPAGELLPAGEWALEALRLWQGGVREEVWSFALEAEEAEVLEQIAALWQKASETNPEERPSFEALRRAMIDRKAAEYKALVEKYGRKLDEMPEKQRLIAERFQAAADLARWYDDNFDLREALLSLESFGLLETGEDEKGKEVFYLTDWGELVLDDQRAQRRDVSATAVKAVTLTRRSFSAPGYAWWREAREQGLVGSAEPTRSGLFYAQLAEHVERLPHLSRYELMVFHVVPARGMSEDEVYAALEGRLDRERIRWALEKLEARHLIDRLPDGNVVETRAGELLDRALAGVPEGFGHPVNPLIFRVVEALRAVGSLYVKEKRVRVLPRNLSEAIEYSGLPRDVFEDTLEAARAAGFVGRNSVNEAGLRLLEAAEAMNPGEDVHGLVELE
;
A
#
# COMPACT_ATOMS: atom_id res chain seq x y z
N MET A 1 -18.72 6.98 -4.56
CA MET A 1 -19.82 7.68 -3.85
C MET A 1 -19.39 9.11 -3.59
N VAL A 2 -20.20 10.07 -4.01
CA VAL A 2 -19.97 11.51 -3.82
C VAL A 2 -21.25 12.15 -3.29
N ILE A 3 -21.16 13.01 -2.28
CA ILE A 3 -22.30 13.75 -1.72
C ILE A 3 -21.91 15.21 -1.56
N LYS A 4 -22.44 16.02 -2.48
CA LYS A 4 -22.41 17.48 -2.43
C LYS A 4 -23.77 18.02 -1.96
N LYS A 5 -23.91 19.34 -1.98
CA LYS A 5 -25.14 20.03 -1.61
C LYS A 5 -26.36 19.51 -2.38
N GLU A 6 -26.24 19.38 -3.69
CA GLU A 6 -27.31 18.99 -4.61
C GLU A 6 -27.80 17.58 -4.28
N HIS A 7 -26.86 16.65 -4.10
CA HIS A 7 -27.11 15.27 -3.66
C HIS A 7 -27.83 15.19 -2.32
N ALA A 8 -27.38 15.98 -1.33
CA ALA A 8 -27.98 16.00 -0.01
C ALA A 8 -29.43 16.49 -0.06
N GLN A 9 -29.70 17.54 -0.84
CA GLN A 9 -31.06 18.06 -1.06
C GLN A 9 -31.95 17.05 -1.79
N ALA A 10 -31.41 16.38 -2.82
CA ALA A 10 -32.10 15.32 -3.54
C ALA A 10 -32.48 14.16 -2.61
N LEU A 11 -31.55 13.66 -1.80
CA LEU A 11 -31.80 12.58 -0.83
C LEU A 11 -32.86 12.97 0.22
N GLU A 12 -32.79 14.18 0.77
CA GLU A 12 -33.80 14.67 1.72
C GLU A 12 -35.19 14.75 1.10
N ARG A 13 -35.27 15.17 -0.17
CA ARG A 13 -36.52 15.27 -0.92
C ARG A 13 -37.09 13.88 -1.20
N LEU A 14 -36.29 12.97 -1.71
CA LEU A 14 -36.70 11.57 -1.96
C LEU A 14 -37.23 10.90 -0.69
N LEU A 15 -36.55 11.13 0.45
CA LEU A 15 -37.00 10.64 1.75
C LEU A 15 -38.33 11.29 2.19
N ALA A 16 -38.49 12.60 2.01
CA ALA A 16 -39.72 13.31 2.37
C ALA A 16 -40.93 12.85 1.53
N ASP A 17 -40.72 12.64 0.23
CA ASP A 17 -41.77 12.20 -0.69
C ASP A 17 -42.18 10.74 -0.42
N GLU A 18 -41.22 9.87 -0.10
CA GLU A 18 -41.47 8.52 0.38
C GLU A 18 -42.30 8.52 1.68
N GLN A 19 -41.91 9.33 2.68
CA GLN A 19 -42.64 9.45 3.96
C GLN A 19 -44.05 10.03 3.80
N ALA A 20 -44.23 10.93 2.83
CA ALA A 20 -45.53 11.52 2.49
C ALA A 20 -46.41 10.58 1.64
N ASN A 21 -45.96 9.36 1.32
CA ASN A 21 -46.63 8.42 0.42
C ASN A 21 -47.02 9.08 -0.92
N LYS A 22 -46.17 9.98 -1.44
CA LYS A 22 -46.43 10.57 -2.76
C LYS A 22 -46.30 9.51 -3.85
N PRO A 23 -47.11 9.62 -4.92
CA PRO A 23 -47.10 8.63 -6.00
C PRO A 23 -45.81 8.65 -6.83
N TYR A 24 -45.16 9.80 -6.97
CA TYR A 24 -43.87 9.97 -7.65
C TYR A 24 -43.15 11.25 -7.15
N THR A 25 -41.83 11.28 -7.31
CA THR A 25 -41.01 12.50 -7.29
C THR A 25 -40.70 12.86 -8.75
N PRO A 26 -41.05 14.06 -9.26
CA PRO A 26 -40.71 14.46 -10.61
C PRO A 26 -39.17 14.54 -10.79
N LEU A 27 -38.63 13.99 -11.88
CA LEU A 27 -37.19 14.08 -12.20
C LEU A 27 -36.73 15.55 -12.32
N GLU A 28 -37.61 16.42 -12.82
CA GLU A 28 -37.44 17.88 -12.90
C GLU A 28 -37.18 18.54 -11.54
N GLU A 29 -37.60 17.93 -10.43
CA GLU A 29 -37.37 18.44 -9.08
C GLU A 29 -36.06 17.94 -8.45
N VAL A 30 -35.42 16.93 -9.03
CA VAL A 30 -34.20 16.28 -8.49
C VAL A 30 -32.95 16.60 -9.32
N ASP A 31 -33.09 17.23 -10.48
CA ASP A 31 -32.02 17.41 -11.49
C ASP A 31 -31.51 16.06 -12.02
N GLU A 32 -31.61 15.84 -13.33
CA GLU A 32 -31.34 14.54 -13.95
C GLU A 32 -29.88 14.07 -13.76
N PRO A 33 -28.85 14.91 -13.99
CA PRO A 33 -27.46 14.56 -13.67
C PRO A 33 -27.26 14.14 -12.21
N THR A 34 -27.81 14.91 -11.26
CA THR A 34 -27.71 14.61 -9.83
C THR A 34 -28.37 13.27 -9.48
N PHE A 35 -29.50 12.95 -10.09
CA PHE A 35 -30.14 11.64 -9.92
C PHE A 35 -29.26 10.50 -10.45
N VAL A 36 -28.70 10.63 -11.65
CA VAL A 36 -27.81 9.62 -12.25
C VAL A 36 -26.59 9.36 -11.35
N GLU A 37 -26.00 10.40 -10.78
CA GLU A 37 -24.89 10.27 -9.82
C GLU A 37 -25.29 9.48 -8.56
N LEU A 38 -26.49 9.73 -8.01
CA LEU A 38 -27.04 8.99 -6.87
C LEU A 38 -27.39 7.55 -7.21
N GLU A 39 -27.88 7.28 -8.42
CA GLU A 39 -28.17 5.93 -8.91
C GLU A 39 -26.87 5.12 -9.07
N LEU A 40 -25.87 5.70 -9.73
CA LEU A 40 -24.55 5.08 -9.88
C LEU A 40 -23.83 4.89 -8.54
N ALA A 41 -24.12 5.71 -7.53
CA ALA A 41 -23.62 5.51 -6.16
C ALA A 41 -24.39 4.43 -5.37
N GLY A 42 -25.45 3.85 -5.93
CA GLY A 42 -26.29 2.85 -5.25
C GLY A 42 -27.26 3.43 -4.22
N LEU A 43 -27.55 4.73 -4.29
CA LEU A 43 -28.34 5.47 -3.29
C LEU A 43 -29.76 5.81 -3.77
N ALA A 44 -29.98 5.89 -5.07
CA ALA A 44 -31.30 6.06 -5.67
C ALA A 44 -31.55 4.98 -6.73
N ARG A 45 -32.82 4.79 -7.11
CA ARG A 45 -33.19 3.91 -8.22
C ARG A 45 -34.57 4.26 -8.76
N PHE A 46 -34.86 3.77 -9.96
CA PHE A 46 -36.23 3.65 -10.42
C PHE A 46 -36.97 2.48 -9.73
N SER A 47 -38.23 2.72 -9.38
CA SER A 47 -39.18 1.72 -8.88
C SER A 47 -40.43 1.73 -9.73
N THR A 48 -41.13 0.60 -9.81
CA THR A 48 -42.44 0.49 -10.47
C THR A 48 -43.59 0.87 -9.52
N PRO A 49 -44.63 1.62 -9.96
CA PRO A 49 -44.72 2.35 -11.23
C PRO A 49 -43.64 3.43 -11.31
N VAL A 50 -43.08 3.68 -12.51
CA VAL A 50 -41.85 4.48 -12.74
C VAL A 50 -41.81 5.72 -11.85
N ARG A 51 -41.02 5.62 -10.77
CA ARG A 51 -40.80 6.66 -9.77
C ARG A 51 -39.39 6.55 -9.24
N ILE A 52 -38.81 7.67 -8.86
CA ILE A 52 -37.52 7.72 -8.20
C ILE A 52 -37.73 7.48 -6.72
N VAL A 53 -36.97 6.56 -6.12
CA VAL A 53 -37.00 6.27 -4.69
C VAL A 53 -35.57 6.11 -4.17
N PRO A 54 -35.33 6.40 -2.88
CA PRO A 54 -34.05 6.05 -2.29
C PRO A 54 -33.92 4.52 -2.20
N THR A 55 -32.70 4.01 -2.35
CA THR A 55 -32.40 2.63 -1.95
C THR A 55 -32.42 2.54 -0.42
N TYR A 56 -32.24 1.34 0.13
CA TYR A 56 -32.06 1.17 1.58
C TYR A 56 -30.93 2.06 2.11
N PHE A 57 -29.78 2.05 1.43
CA PHE A 57 -28.61 2.85 1.79
C PHE A 57 -28.81 4.35 1.56
N GLY A 58 -29.52 4.74 0.49
CA GLY A 58 -29.94 6.13 0.29
C GLY A 58 -30.82 6.66 1.42
N ARG A 59 -31.75 5.83 1.92
CA ARG A 59 -32.62 6.17 3.05
C ARG A 59 -31.81 6.34 4.34
N GLU A 60 -30.94 5.38 4.65
CA GLU A 60 -30.08 5.42 5.84
C GLU A 60 -29.19 6.67 5.83
N LEU A 61 -28.61 7.01 4.69
CA LEU A 61 -27.77 8.20 4.55
C LEU A 61 -28.57 9.50 4.70
N ALA A 62 -29.77 9.57 4.14
CA ALA A 62 -30.66 10.72 4.27
C ALA A 62 -31.13 10.93 5.73
N LEU A 63 -31.39 9.85 6.46
CA LEU A 63 -31.71 9.90 7.89
C LEU A 63 -30.50 10.37 8.71
N LEU A 64 -29.32 9.85 8.42
CA LEU A 64 -28.08 10.26 9.07
C LEU A 64 -27.80 11.76 8.89
N LEU A 65 -28.00 12.28 7.68
CA LEU A 65 -27.90 13.71 7.40
C LEU A 65 -28.87 14.53 8.26
N ARG A 66 -30.14 14.12 8.36
CA ARG A 66 -31.13 14.80 9.23
C ARG A 66 -30.70 14.82 10.70
N ASP A 67 -30.14 13.72 11.19
CA ASP A 67 -29.63 13.64 12.56
C ASP A 67 -28.45 14.58 12.79
N LEU A 68 -27.53 14.68 11.81
CA LEU A 68 -26.43 15.66 11.85
C LEU A 68 -26.93 17.10 11.79
N TYR A 69 -27.96 17.40 10.98
CA TYR A 69 -28.56 18.73 10.92
C TYR A 69 -29.24 19.13 12.23
N ALA A 70 -29.90 18.18 12.90
CA ALA A 70 -30.50 18.40 14.22
C ALA A 70 -29.44 18.66 15.30
N GLN A 71 -28.24 18.10 15.13
CA GLN A 71 -27.09 18.41 15.98
C GLN A 71 -26.48 19.80 15.65
N GLY A 72 -26.62 20.29 14.42
CA GLY A 72 -26.13 21.61 14.04
C GLY A 72 -24.60 21.74 14.06
N PRO A 73 -24.04 22.78 13.44
CA PRO A 73 -22.60 22.85 13.17
C PRO A 73 -21.75 23.23 14.39
N ASP A 74 -22.32 23.74 15.47
CA ASP A 74 -21.54 24.24 16.61
C ASP A 74 -20.96 23.09 17.44
N ALA A 75 -19.74 23.28 17.96
CA ALA A 75 -19.09 22.32 18.85
C ALA A 75 -19.90 22.15 20.14
N ARG A 76 -20.18 20.89 20.49
CA ARG A 76 -20.92 20.50 21.68
C ARG A 76 -19.99 19.79 22.65
N PRO A 77 -19.71 20.38 23.81
CA PRO A 77 -19.02 19.67 24.87
C PRO A 77 -19.99 18.65 25.51
N GLU A 78 -19.59 17.39 25.59
CA GLU A 78 -20.32 16.39 26.37
C GLU A 78 -19.74 16.31 27.79
N THR A 79 -20.62 16.33 28.79
CA THR A 79 -20.20 16.26 30.20
C THR A 79 -19.94 14.82 30.63
N GLU A 80 -18.78 14.56 31.27
CA GLU A 80 -18.33 13.21 31.70
C GLU A 80 -19.34 12.45 32.58
N ALA A 81 -20.28 13.16 33.22
CA ALA A 81 -21.23 12.65 34.22
C ALA A 81 -22.25 11.63 33.69
N GLY A 82 -22.35 11.43 32.36
CA GLY A 82 -23.29 10.48 31.72
C GLY A 82 -22.66 9.44 30.79
N ALA A 83 -21.32 9.40 30.65
CA ALA A 83 -20.68 8.52 29.66
C ALA A 83 -20.61 7.06 30.13
N GLU A 84 -21.24 6.15 29.39
CA GLU A 84 -21.07 4.70 29.54
C GLU A 84 -19.97 4.21 28.58
N GLY A 85 -19.03 3.38 29.06
CA GLY A 85 -17.92 2.85 28.25
C GLY A 85 -16.52 3.33 28.67
N GLU A 86 -15.50 2.88 27.93
CA GLU A 86 -14.07 3.15 28.18
C GLU A 86 -13.64 4.55 27.66
N LEU A 87 -14.31 5.07 26.64
CA LEU A 87 -14.04 6.37 26.03
C LEU A 87 -15.12 7.38 26.42
N VAL A 88 -14.71 8.58 26.82
CA VAL A 88 -15.60 9.70 27.14
C VAL A 88 -15.51 10.74 26.04
N VAL A 89 -16.64 11.07 25.40
CA VAL A 89 -16.69 12.14 24.40
C VAL A 89 -16.52 13.48 25.10
N LEU A 90 -15.58 14.29 24.62
CA LEU A 90 -15.29 15.64 25.11
C LEU A 90 -15.86 16.71 24.18
N GLU A 91 -15.81 16.45 22.86
CA GLU A 91 -16.24 17.41 21.84
C GLU A 91 -16.74 16.65 20.61
N GLY A 92 -17.91 17.04 20.12
CA GLY A 92 -18.45 16.62 18.83
C GLY A 92 -19.23 17.76 18.18
N ARG A 93 -19.58 17.61 16.90
CA ARG A 93 -20.44 18.57 16.20
C ARG A 93 -21.31 17.87 15.16
N GLY A 94 -22.46 18.46 14.87
CA GLY A 94 -23.29 18.08 13.75
C GLY A 94 -22.93 18.87 12.50
N LEU A 95 -23.90 19.04 11.61
CA LEU A 95 -23.71 19.67 10.31
C LEU A 95 -24.71 20.82 10.10
N ALA A 96 -24.30 21.85 9.35
CA ALA A 96 -25.23 22.84 8.84
C ALA A 96 -26.13 22.22 7.76
N ARG A 97 -27.30 22.79 7.49
CA ARG A 97 -28.14 22.32 6.38
C ARG A 97 -27.47 22.62 5.02
N PRO A 98 -27.79 21.85 3.95
CA PRO A 98 -27.14 21.98 2.65
C PRO A 98 -27.16 23.39 2.06
N GLU A 99 -28.20 24.18 2.37
CA GLU A 99 -28.31 25.57 1.88
C GLU A 99 -27.14 26.45 2.32
N ALA A 100 -26.54 26.14 3.47
CA ALA A 100 -25.42 26.88 4.06
C ALA A 100 -24.04 26.29 3.74
N TRP A 101 -23.97 25.21 2.95
CA TRP A 101 -22.69 24.62 2.57
C TRP A 101 -21.98 25.54 1.56
N PRO A 102 -20.64 25.71 1.69
CA PRO A 102 -19.86 26.44 0.69
C PRO A 102 -20.01 25.81 -0.71
N GLU A 103 -19.91 26.64 -1.74
CA GLU A 103 -19.92 26.16 -3.12
C GLU A 103 -18.74 25.21 -3.37
N GLY A 104 -19.01 24.08 -4.03
CA GLY A 104 -18.01 23.04 -4.29
C GLY A 104 -17.63 22.17 -3.07
N TRP A 105 -18.15 22.46 -1.87
CA TRP A 105 -17.87 21.65 -0.69
C TRP A 105 -18.49 20.25 -0.78
N ARG A 106 -17.68 19.24 -0.46
CA ARG A 106 -18.03 17.81 -0.52
C ARG A 106 -18.19 17.29 0.90
N TRP A 107 -19.38 16.83 1.26
CA TRP A 107 -19.60 16.15 2.53
C TRP A 107 -18.98 14.76 2.52
N ILE A 108 -19.23 14.00 1.44
CA ILE A 108 -18.63 12.70 1.20
C ILE A 108 -17.98 12.72 -0.19
N GLY A 109 -16.79 12.15 -0.24
CA GLY A 109 -15.98 11.92 -1.43
C GLY A 109 -15.03 10.77 -1.16
N SER A 110 -14.33 10.27 -2.19
CA SER A 110 -13.31 9.24 -2.03
C SER A 110 -12.22 9.64 -1.04
N GLU A 111 -11.82 10.92 -1.00
CA GLU A 111 -10.89 11.47 -0.02
C GLU A 111 -11.41 11.32 1.42
N VAL A 112 -12.70 11.57 1.64
CA VAL A 112 -13.35 11.42 2.95
C VAL A 112 -13.48 9.95 3.32
N VAL A 113 -13.83 9.08 2.38
CA VAL A 113 -13.89 7.64 2.59
C VAL A 113 -12.51 7.09 2.97
N ALA A 114 -11.44 7.55 2.32
CA ALA A 114 -10.07 7.19 2.68
C ALA A 114 -9.68 7.64 4.09
N MET A 115 -10.10 8.84 4.51
CA MET A 115 -9.91 9.30 5.90
C MET A 115 -10.65 8.42 6.91
N LEU A 116 -11.90 8.04 6.61
CA LEU A 116 -12.71 7.19 7.49
C LEU A 116 -12.09 5.80 7.62
N ASP A 117 -11.68 5.20 6.51
CA ASP A 117 -11.03 3.89 6.47
C ASP A 117 -9.71 3.89 7.27
N ALA A 118 -8.85 4.89 7.03
CA ALA A 118 -7.60 5.04 7.77
C ALA A 118 -7.85 5.18 9.28
N ALA A 119 -8.79 6.03 9.67
CA ALA A 119 -9.12 6.24 11.07
C ALA A 119 -9.73 5.00 11.76
N GLU A 120 -10.53 4.21 11.04
CA GLU A 120 -11.06 2.96 11.55
C GLU A 120 -9.94 1.93 11.78
N ARG A 121 -9.05 1.76 10.80
CA ARG A 121 -7.91 0.84 10.88
C ARG A 121 -6.94 1.21 12.01
N ALA A 122 -6.69 2.52 12.20
CA ALA A 122 -5.86 3.02 13.29
C ALA A 122 -6.55 3.04 14.66
N GLY A 123 -7.89 3.00 14.70
CA GLY A 123 -8.67 3.24 15.91
C GLY A 123 -8.62 4.69 16.42
N ARG A 124 -8.06 5.62 15.64
CA ARG A 124 -7.97 7.06 15.89
C ARG A 124 -7.85 7.81 14.56
N VAL A 125 -8.27 9.07 14.53
CA VAL A 125 -8.13 9.93 13.36
C VAL A 125 -6.72 10.52 13.31
N GLY A 126 -6.06 10.39 12.15
CA GLY A 126 -4.73 10.92 11.90
C GLY A 126 -4.70 12.45 11.73
N PRO A 127 -3.51 13.07 11.83
CA PRO A 127 -3.36 14.52 11.79
C PRO A 127 -3.84 15.16 10.49
N LEU A 128 -3.71 14.47 9.34
CA LEU A 128 -4.13 15.01 8.04
C LEU A 128 -5.66 14.99 7.83
N ALA A 129 -6.37 14.13 8.58
CA ALA A 129 -7.82 13.96 8.47
C ALA A 129 -8.61 14.68 9.59
N ALA A 130 -7.92 15.13 10.65
CA ALA A 130 -8.52 15.63 11.89
C ALA A 130 -9.55 16.74 11.66
N ASP A 131 -9.14 17.84 11.02
CA ASP A 131 -10.00 19.00 10.82
C ASP A 131 -11.15 18.69 9.84
N ALA A 132 -10.82 18.01 8.75
CA ALA A 132 -11.77 17.65 7.69
C ALA A 132 -12.91 16.74 8.20
N LEU A 133 -12.60 15.72 8.99
CA LEU A 133 -13.61 14.83 9.57
C LEU A 133 -14.39 15.48 10.71
N MET A 134 -13.74 16.32 11.54
CA MET A 134 -14.43 17.07 12.59
C MET A 134 -15.46 18.02 11.99
N GLU A 135 -15.09 18.82 10.97
CA GLU A 135 -16.00 19.75 10.30
C GLU A 135 -17.26 19.07 9.73
N ARG A 136 -17.12 17.83 9.26
CA ARG A 136 -18.20 17.02 8.67
C ARG A 136 -19.07 16.30 9.70
N GLY A 137 -18.76 16.42 11.00
CA GLY A 137 -19.41 15.69 12.09
C GLY A 137 -19.07 14.18 12.11
N LEU A 138 -18.00 13.78 11.42
CA LEU A 138 -17.61 12.38 11.23
C LEU A 138 -16.51 11.94 12.22
N ALA A 139 -15.95 12.87 12.98
CA ALA A 139 -15.04 12.61 14.08
C ALA A 139 -15.53 13.26 15.39
N VAL A 140 -15.04 12.73 16.51
CA VAL A 140 -15.26 13.26 17.86
C VAL A 140 -13.97 13.21 18.65
N ARG A 141 -13.78 14.18 19.54
CA ARG A 141 -12.70 14.16 20.53
C ARG A 141 -13.13 13.33 21.73
N VAL A 142 -12.30 12.38 22.10
CA VAL A 142 -12.53 11.48 23.22
C VAL A 142 -11.36 11.49 24.19
N ARG A 143 -11.65 11.14 25.44
CA ARG A 143 -10.67 10.82 26.48
C ARG A 143 -10.81 9.37 26.89
N ASP A 144 -9.71 8.64 26.85
CA ASP A 144 -9.63 7.29 27.39
C ASP A 144 -9.65 7.34 28.93
N ARG A 145 -10.55 6.58 29.56
CA ARG A 145 -10.69 6.59 31.03
C ARG A 145 -9.49 5.99 31.76
N ALA A 146 -8.85 4.98 31.20
CA ALA A 146 -7.73 4.26 31.78
C ALA A 146 -6.41 5.03 31.60
N SER A 147 -6.11 5.46 30.37
CA SER A 147 -4.86 6.17 30.06
C SER A 147 -4.92 7.68 30.27
N LYS A 148 -6.13 8.25 30.39
CA LYS A 148 -6.38 9.71 30.44
C LYS A 148 -5.91 10.49 29.22
N LYS A 149 -5.52 9.80 28.15
CA LYS A 149 -5.10 10.42 26.88
C LYS A 149 -6.31 10.89 26.09
N GLU A 150 -6.16 12.05 25.45
CA GLU A 150 -7.14 12.61 24.53
C GLU A 150 -6.71 12.38 23.10
N PHE A 151 -7.66 12.01 22.24
CA PHE A 151 -7.43 11.83 20.81
C PHE A 151 -8.76 11.97 20.05
N LEU A 152 -8.66 12.07 18.73
CA LEU A 152 -9.83 12.05 17.84
C LEU A 152 -10.12 10.60 17.41
N THR A 153 -11.39 10.22 17.39
CA THR A 153 -11.88 8.94 16.83
C THR A 153 -13.07 9.23 15.92
N LEU A 154 -13.44 8.26 15.07
CA LEU A 154 -14.67 8.32 14.31
C LEU A 154 -15.90 8.46 15.22
N SER A 155 -16.82 9.34 14.82
CA SER A 155 -18.16 9.44 15.39
C SER A 155 -19.01 8.23 14.98
N SER A 156 -20.19 8.06 15.59
CA SER A 156 -21.17 7.06 15.12
C SER A 156 -21.58 7.33 13.66
N ALA A 157 -21.70 8.61 13.28
CA ALA A 157 -21.97 9.01 11.90
C ALA A 157 -20.82 8.65 10.97
N GLY A 158 -19.57 8.91 11.35
CA GLY A 158 -18.39 8.54 10.57
C GLY A 158 -18.32 7.04 10.28
N ARG A 159 -18.52 6.20 11.31
CA ARG A 159 -18.59 4.74 11.15
C ARG A 159 -19.73 4.33 10.24
N ARG A 160 -20.93 4.91 10.44
CA ARG A 160 -22.10 4.59 9.64
C ARG A 160 -21.94 4.95 8.16
N VAL A 161 -21.30 6.09 7.85
CA VAL A 161 -20.98 6.46 6.47
C VAL A 161 -20.06 5.41 5.83
N LEU A 162 -19.02 4.97 6.53
CA LEU A 162 -18.09 3.95 6.03
C LEU A 162 -18.79 2.59 5.82
N GLU A 163 -19.67 2.19 6.74
CA GLU A 163 -20.51 0.99 6.58
C GLU A 163 -21.42 1.08 5.35
N ILE A 164 -22.10 2.22 5.17
CA ILE A 164 -22.95 2.47 4.00
C ILE A 164 -22.11 2.41 2.72
N TYR A 165 -20.93 3.02 2.71
CA TYR A 165 -20.03 2.99 1.56
C TYR A 165 -19.62 1.55 1.20
N ARG A 166 -19.18 0.76 2.17
CA ARG A 166 -18.75 -0.63 1.93
C ARG A 166 -19.90 -1.53 1.46
N ALA A 167 -21.12 -1.29 1.94
CA ALA A 167 -22.27 -2.13 1.64
C ALA A 167 -23.10 -1.69 0.41
N ALA A 168 -22.99 -0.43 -0.03
CA ALA A 168 -23.67 0.04 -1.23
C ALA A 168 -23.03 -0.56 -2.48
N GLU A 169 -23.86 -1.10 -3.38
CA GLU A 169 -23.45 -1.63 -4.68
C GLU A 169 -23.50 -0.49 -5.71
N PRO A 170 -22.35 0.04 -6.18
CA PRO A 170 -22.36 1.09 -7.19
C PRO A 170 -22.80 0.50 -8.55
N GLY A 171 -23.51 1.31 -9.34
CA GLY A 171 -23.75 0.99 -10.75
C GLY A 171 -22.47 1.12 -11.59
N LEU A 172 -22.53 0.57 -12.80
CA LEU A 172 -21.48 0.74 -13.81
C LEU A 172 -22.15 0.94 -15.16
N GLU A 173 -22.05 2.17 -15.68
CA GLU A 173 -22.70 2.58 -16.92
C GLU A 173 -21.85 3.65 -17.63
N ILE A 174 -21.31 3.28 -18.78
CA ILE A 174 -20.45 4.12 -19.59
C ILE A 174 -21.03 4.18 -21.00
N ASP A 175 -21.54 5.36 -21.33
CA ASP A 175 -21.94 5.73 -22.68
C ASP A 175 -20.73 6.10 -23.56
N ALA A 176 -20.95 6.19 -24.86
CA ALA A 176 -19.91 6.52 -25.83
C ALA A 176 -19.22 7.87 -25.59
N ALA A 177 -19.93 8.87 -25.05
CA ALA A 177 -19.37 10.19 -24.79
C ALA A 177 -18.43 10.15 -23.56
N LEU A 178 -18.86 9.48 -22.49
CA LEU A 178 -18.04 9.26 -21.30
C LEU A 178 -16.83 8.36 -21.63
N ALA A 179 -17.01 7.34 -22.47
CA ALA A 179 -15.90 6.50 -22.94
C ALA A 179 -14.82 7.31 -23.68
N GLU A 180 -15.23 8.25 -24.53
CA GLU A 180 -14.31 9.16 -25.22
C GLU A 180 -13.57 10.10 -24.27
N ALA A 181 -14.21 10.52 -23.16
CA ALA A 181 -13.54 11.27 -22.12
C ALA A 181 -12.50 10.40 -21.38
N VAL A 182 -12.91 9.21 -20.91
CA VAL A 182 -12.06 8.25 -20.18
C VAL A 182 -10.80 7.87 -20.97
N ARG A 183 -10.91 7.67 -22.29
CA ARG A 183 -9.76 7.37 -23.17
C ARG A 183 -8.69 8.47 -23.17
N LYS A 184 -9.08 9.73 -22.98
CA LYS A 184 -8.20 10.91 -23.07
C LYS A 184 -7.61 11.30 -21.71
N LEU A 185 -8.27 10.94 -20.63
CA LEU A 185 -7.78 11.19 -19.28
C LEU A 185 -6.51 10.38 -19.00
N PRO A 186 -5.55 10.87 -18.23
CA PRO A 186 -4.43 10.06 -17.75
C PRO A 186 -4.87 9.09 -16.64
N LEU A 187 -4.17 7.97 -16.47
CA LEU A 187 -4.43 6.98 -15.42
C LEU A 187 -4.21 7.56 -14.01
N GLY A 188 -3.30 8.51 -13.85
CA GLY A 188 -2.84 8.95 -12.54
C GLY A 188 -1.93 7.92 -11.84
N PRO A 189 -1.30 8.29 -10.72
CA PRO A 189 -1.59 9.47 -9.92
C PRO A 189 -1.11 10.78 -10.57
N ALA A 190 -2.00 11.77 -10.65
CA ALA A 190 -1.76 13.08 -11.27
C ALA A 190 -2.47 14.19 -10.49
N PRO A 191 -2.04 15.46 -10.61
CA PRO A 191 -2.76 16.58 -10.02
C PRO A 191 -4.22 16.59 -10.48
N ALA A 192 -5.18 16.88 -9.60
CA ALA A 192 -6.61 16.91 -9.94
C ALA A 192 -6.94 17.90 -11.07
N SER A 193 -6.11 18.94 -11.26
CA SER A 193 -6.22 19.87 -12.39
C SER A 193 -6.03 19.21 -13.77
N GLU A 194 -5.43 18.02 -13.83
CA GLU A 194 -5.22 17.22 -15.05
C GLU A 194 -6.41 16.31 -15.37
N LEU A 195 -7.55 16.47 -14.68
CA LEU A 195 -8.82 15.81 -15.00
C LEU A 195 -9.77 16.80 -15.72
N PRO A 196 -9.60 17.07 -17.04
CA PRO A 196 -10.41 18.04 -17.77
C PRO A 196 -11.77 17.46 -18.17
N THR A 197 -12.64 17.20 -17.20
CA THR A 197 -14.01 16.73 -17.41
C THR A 197 -15.05 17.75 -16.93
N PRO A 198 -16.24 17.81 -17.57
CA PRO A 198 -17.39 18.47 -16.97
C PRO A 198 -17.63 17.94 -15.55
N ALA A 199 -18.10 18.81 -14.65
CA ALA A 199 -18.25 18.47 -13.24
C ALA A 199 -19.13 17.22 -13.00
N HIS A 200 -20.16 17.00 -13.83
CA HIS A 200 -21.03 15.82 -13.71
C HIS A 200 -20.35 14.52 -14.17
N ASP A 201 -19.50 14.56 -15.20
CA ASP A 201 -18.77 13.36 -15.64
C ASP A 201 -17.75 12.93 -14.57
N GLU A 202 -17.06 13.89 -13.95
CA GLU A 202 -16.20 13.63 -12.80
C GLU A 202 -16.96 12.92 -11.66
N GLN A 203 -18.15 13.43 -11.32
CA GLN A 203 -18.99 12.89 -10.26
C GLN A 203 -19.53 11.50 -10.62
N ARG A 204 -19.89 11.24 -11.89
CA ARG A 204 -20.25 9.91 -12.39
C ARG A 204 -19.10 8.93 -12.23
N LEU A 205 -17.88 9.30 -12.63
CA LEU A 205 -16.70 8.45 -12.50
C LEU A 205 -16.43 8.08 -11.03
N GLU A 206 -16.55 9.05 -10.12
CA GLU A 206 -16.37 8.81 -8.69
C GLU A 206 -17.55 8.05 -8.04
N ALA A 207 -18.78 8.25 -8.51
CA ALA A 207 -19.96 7.51 -8.08
C ALA A 207 -19.79 6.01 -8.37
N MET A 208 -19.35 5.69 -9.59
CA MET A 208 -19.00 4.34 -10.06
C MET A 208 -17.69 3.79 -9.46
N ARG A 209 -16.99 4.58 -8.63
CA ARG A 209 -15.68 4.23 -8.02
C ARG A 209 -14.57 3.98 -9.04
N LEU A 210 -14.61 4.62 -10.19
CA LEU A 210 -13.57 4.53 -11.23
C LEU A 210 -12.39 5.46 -10.96
N VAL A 211 -12.63 6.59 -10.28
CA VAL A 211 -11.59 7.53 -9.87
C VAL A 211 -11.65 7.77 -8.36
N ALA A 212 -10.51 8.13 -7.78
CA ALA A 212 -10.37 8.50 -6.38
C ALA A 212 -9.47 9.72 -6.23
N TYR A 213 -9.66 10.45 -5.14
CA TYR A 213 -8.93 11.67 -4.78
C TYR A 213 -8.13 11.52 -3.50
N SER A 214 -7.02 12.23 -3.44
CA SER A 214 -6.11 12.23 -2.30
C SER A 214 -6.65 13.04 -1.14
N LEU A 215 -6.41 12.60 0.09
CA LEU A 215 -6.76 13.40 1.25
C LEU A 215 -5.71 14.49 1.56
N PRO A 216 -6.10 15.57 2.27
CA PRO A 216 -7.48 15.93 2.58
C PRO A 216 -8.19 16.76 1.51
N ASP A 217 -7.42 17.37 0.60
CA ASP A 217 -7.88 18.46 -0.25
C ASP A 217 -8.13 18.07 -1.71
N SER A 218 -8.10 16.78 -2.03
CA SER A 218 -8.29 16.26 -3.40
C SER A 218 -7.24 16.76 -4.41
N ASP A 219 -6.02 17.06 -3.95
CA ASP A 219 -4.93 17.59 -4.80
C ASP A 219 -4.49 16.65 -5.93
N VAL A 220 -4.57 15.34 -5.70
CA VAL A 220 -4.15 14.30 -6.63
C VAL A 220 -5.34 13.37 -6.90
N PHE A 221 -5.53 13.01 -8.16
CA PHE A 221 -6.48 11.98 -8.56
C PHE A 221 -5.76 10.76 -9.13
N ALA A 222 -6.42 9.61 -9.08
CA ALA A 222 -6.00 8.40 -9.79
C ALA A 222 -7.22 7.57 -10.21
N PHE A 223 -7.09 6.82 -11.31
CA PHE A 223 -8.00 5.72 -11.60
C PHE A 223 -7.77 4.58 -10.59
N THR A 224 -8.86 4.11 -10.00
CA THR A 224 -8.89 2.94 -9.11
C THR A 224 -8.59 1.67 -9.88
N ALA A 225 -8.38 0.52 -9.24
CA ALA A 225 -8.21 -0.76 -9.99
C ALA A 225 -9.33 -0.99 -11.01
N LEU A 226 -10.60 -0.81 -10.59
CA LEU A 226 -11.76 -0.93 -11.50
C LEU A 226 -11.67 0.09 -12.64
N GLY A 227 -11.35 1.34 -12.31
CA GLY A 227 -11.18 2.39 -13.30
C GLY A 227 -10.06 2.10 -14.32
N GLN A 228 -8.95 1.52 -13.87
CA GLN A 228 -7.84 1.14 -14.75
C GLN A 228 -8.26 0.02 -15.70
N ALA A 229 -8.97 -1.01 -15.22
CA ALA A 229 -9.50 -2.09 -16.05
C ALA A 229 -10.51 -1.55 -17.09
N VAL A 230 -11.44 -0.70 -16.67
CA VAL A 230 -12.39 0.00 -17.55
C VAL A 230 -11.65 0.80 -18.62
N LYS A 231 -10.69 1.65 -18.23
CA LYS A 231 -9.94 2.47 -19.19
C LYS A 231 -9.18 1.60 -20.19
N LYS A 232 -8.59 0.48 -19.77
CA LYS A 232 -7.90 -0.46 -20.67
C LYS A 232 -8.87 -1.15 -21.63
N ALA A 233 -10.03 -1.58 -21.16
CA ALA A 233 -11.08 -2.15 -22.01
C ALA A 233 -11.54 -1.14 -23.08
N LEU A 234 -11.73 0.12 -22.69
CA LEU A 234 -12.14 1.19 -23.61
C LEU A 234 -11.00 1.65 -24.54
N ALA A 235 -9.73 1.52 -24.14
CA ALA A 235 -8.60 1.86 -24.98
C ALA A 235 -8.40 0.86 -26.13
N THR A 236 -8.80 -0.39 -25.93
CA THR A 236 -8.66 -1.48 -26.91
C THR A 236 -9.98 -1.95 -27.53
N GLY A 237 -11.11 -1.36 -27.13
CA GLY A 237 -12.46 -1.69 -27.60
C GLY A 237 -13.53 -0.72 -27.08
N GLY A 238 -14.76 -1.19 -26.94
CA GLY A 238 -15.92 -0.37 -26.55
C GLY A 238 -16.25 0.72 -27.56
N TRP A 239 -16.08 0.45 -28.87
CA TRP A 239 -16.37 1.41 -29.93
C TRP A 239 -17.81 1.26 -30.38
N GLY A 240 -18.65 2.27 -30.14
CA GLY A 240 -20.06 2.21 -30.49
C GLY A 240 -20.78 3.52 -30.22
N GLU A 241 -22.09 3.50 -30.47
CA GLU A 241 -23.02 4.56 -30.08
C GLU A 241 -23.85 4.09 -28.88
N GLY A 242 -24.32 5.03 -28.05
CA GLY A 242 -25.07 4.71 -26.85
C GLY A 242 -24.18 4.07 -25.78
N ASP A 243 -24.70 3.05 -25.10
CA ASP A 243 -24.01 2.36 -24.01
C ASP A 243 -22.94 1.41 -24.56
N VAL A 244 -21.70 1.58 -24.09
CA VAL A 244 -20.56 0.78 -24.57
C VAL A 244 -20.02 -0.15 -23.50
N LEU A 245 -20.24 0.15 -22.22
CA LEU A 245 -19.86 -0.71 -21.09
C LEU A 245 -20.85 -0.54 -19.95
N THR A 246 -21.66 -1.56 -19.69
CA THR A 246 -22.66 -1.59 -18.63
C THR A 246 -22.65 -2.95 -17.92
N ALA A 247 -23.30 -3.03 -16.75
CA ALA A 247 -23.51 -4.30 -16.06
C ALA A 247 -24.11 -5.39 -16.97
N ASP A 248 -25.08 -5.04 -17.82
CA ASP A 248 -25.73 -5.99 -18.74
C ASP A 248 -24.79 -6.46 -19.86
N ILE A 249 -23.98 -5.56 -20.42
CA ILE A 249 -22.97 -5.90 -21.44
C ILE A 249 -21.91 -6.82 -20.85
N LEU A 250 -21.44 -6.52 -19.63
CA LEU A 250 -20.47 -7.35 -18.93
C LEU A 250 -21.03 -8.73 -18.59
N GLY A 251 -22.29 -8.79 -18.13
CA GLY A 251 -22.99 -10.06 -17.88
C GLY A 251 -23.10 -10.90 -19.15
N ALA A 252 -23.49 -10.30 -20.27
CA ALA A 252 -23.54 -10.98 -21.56
C ALA A 252 -22.17 -11.50 -22.03
N LEU A 253 -21.09 -10.76 -21.76
CA LEU A 253 -19.72 -11.20 -22.07
C LEU A 253 -19.29 -12.38 -21.20
N ALA A 254 -19.61 -12.37 -19.90
CA ALA A 254 -19.32 -13.48 -19.00
C ALA A 254 -20.09 -14.75 -19.38
N ASP A 255 -21.39 -14.63 -19.64
CA ASP A 255 -22.23 -15.76 -20.08
C ASP A 255 -21.70 -16.38 -21.39
N TYR A 256 -21.22 -15.54 -22.31
CA TYR A 256 -20.60 -15.98 -23.56
C TYR A 256 -19.31 -16.78 -23.31
N VAL A 257 -18.42 -16.31 -22.43
CA VAL A 257 -17.14 -16.95 -22.17
C VAL A 257 -17.28 -18.23 -21.34
N ASP A 258 -18.13 -18.23 -20.33
CA ASP A 258 -18.28 -19.37 -19.40
C ASP A 258 -19.11 -20.51 -20.01
N ALA A 259 -20.22 -20.17 -20.69
CA ALA A 259 -21.20 -21.15 -21.16
C ALA A 259 -21.24 -21.28 -22.69
N GLY A 260 -20.57 -20.40 -23.44
CA GLY A 260 -20.78 -20.28 -24.89
C GLY A 260 -22.19 -19.78 -25.22
N GLU A 261 -22.91 -19.24 -24.22
CA GLU A 261 -24.29 -18.81 -24.34
C GLU A 261 -24.33 -17.30 -24.61
N ALA A 262 -24.70 -16.93 -25.83
CA ALA A 262 -25.10 -15.57 -26.13
C ALA A 262 -26.29 -15.60 -27.09
N THR A 263 -27.24 -14.68 -26.91
CA THR A 263 -28.24 -14.45 -27.94
C THR A 263 -27.54 -13.95 -29.21
N GLU A 264 -28.08 -14.23 -30.41
CA GLU A 264 -27.49 -13.69 -31.66
C GLU A 264 -27.33 -12.17 -31.60
N ALA A 265 -28.29 -11.48 -30.97
CA ALA A 265 -28.22 -10.04 -30.74
C ALA A 265 -27.10 -9.65 -29.75
N GLY A 266 -26.95 -10.39 -28.64
CA GLY A 266 -25.88 -10.16 -27.66
C GLY A 266 -24.49 -10.36 -28.26
N LEU A 267 -24.27 -11.45 -29.01
CA LEU A 267 -23.01 -11.69 -29.71
C LEU A 267 -22.72 -10.59 -30.74
N ALA A 268 -23.72 -10.16 -31.51
CA ALA A 268 -23.57 -9.07 -32.45
C ALA A 268 -23.16 -7.76 -31.75
N THR A 269 -23.72 -7.46 -30.58
CA THR A 269 -23.32 -6.31 -29.75
C THR A 269 -21.88 -6.45 -29.25
N LEU A 270 -21.50 -7.61 -28.69
CA LEU A 270 -20.12 -7.84 -28.21
C LEU A 270 -19.08 -7.73 -29.34
N GLN A 271 -19.42 -8.20 -30.54
CA GLN A 271 -18.59 -8.07 -31.72
C GLN A 271 -18.52 -6.62 -32.23
N ALA A 272 -19.65 -5.90 -32.24
CA ALA A 272 -19.68 -4.50 -32.64
C ALA A 272 -18.83 -3.61 -31.71
N LEU A 273 -18.86 -3.89 -30.41
CA LEU A 273 -18.06 -3.20 -29.40
C LEU A 273 -16.58 -3.61 -29.42
N GLY A 274 -16.20 -4.69 -30.10
CA GLY A 274 -14.82 -5.17 -30.17
C GLY A 274 -14.36 -5.95 -28.94
N TYR A 275 -15.29 -6.48 -28.13
CA TYR A 275 -14.95 -7.38 -27.02
C TYR A 275 -14.74 -8.82 -27.49
N VAL A 276 -15.43 -9.23 -28.56
CA VAL A 276 -15.33 -10.54 -29.19
C VAL A 276 -15.03 -10.37 -30.68
N GLY A 277 -14.14 -11.21 -31.22
CA GLY A 277 -13.77 -11.16 -32.62
C GLY A 277 -14.80 -11.80 -33.55
N PRO A 278 -14.65 -11.63 -34.88
CA PRO A 278 -15.57 -12.20 -35.86
C PRO A 278 -15.64 -13.74 -35.85
N ALA A 279 -14.59 -14.41 -35.36
CA ALA A 279 -14.56 -15.86 -35.23
C ALA A 279 -15.02 -16.36 -33.84
N GLY A 280 -15.45 -15.45 -32.96
CA GLY A 280 -15.91 -15.76 -31.61
C GLY A 280 -14.80 -15.82 -30.56
N GLU A 281 -13.59 -15.39 -30.91
CA GLU A 281 -12.47 -15.31 -29.98
C GLU A 281 -12.60 -14.12 -29.02
N LEU A 282 -12.20 -14.29 -27.76
CA LEU A 282 -12.11 -13.17 -26.81
C LEU A 282 -10.96 -12.25 -27.23
N LEU A 283 -11.22 -10.94 -27.32
CA LEU A 283 -10.22 -9.93 -27.65
C LEU A 283 -9.66 -9.27 -26.38
N PRO A 284 -8.51 -8.56 -26.45
CA PRO A 284 -7.94 -7.89 -25.27
C PRO A 284 -8.92 -6.96 -24.55
N ALA A 285 -9.79 -6.27 -25.29
CA ALA A 285 -10.83 -5.43 -24.70
C ALA A 285 -11.83 -6.25 -23.88
N GLY A 286 -12.18 -7.44 -24.35
CA GLY A 286 -13.03 -8.38 -23.64
C GLY A 286 -12.37 -8.93 -22.38
N GLU A 287 -11.07 -9.24 -22.42
CA GLU A 287 -10.31 -9.64 -21.22
C GLU A 287 -10.34 -8.56 -20.14
N TRP A 288 -10.07 -7.30 -20.52
CA TRP A 288 -10.14 -6.16 -19.58
C TRP A 288 -11.56 -5.87 -19.11
N ALA A 289 -12.57 -6.10 -19.94
CA ALA A 289 -13.97 -5.97 -19.55
C ALA A 289 -14.37 -7.03 -18.51
N LEU A 290 -13.92 -8.29 -18.68
CA LEU A 290 -14.11 -9.34 -17.67
C LEU A 290 -13.35 -9.04 -16.37
N GLU A 291 -12.15 -8.47 -16.45
CA GLU A 291 -11.45 -8.00 -15.26
C GLU A 291 -12.20 -6.86 -14.56
N ALA A 292 -12.78 -5.94 -15.32
CA ALA A 292 -13.65 -4.89 -14.75
C ALA A 292 -14.89 -5.51 -14.06
N LEU A 293 -15.51 -6.54 -14.65
CA LEU A 293 -16.61 -7.28 -14.03
C LEU A 293 -16.18 -7.94 -12.72
N ARG A 294 -15.02 -8.62 -12.71
CA ARG A 294 -14.45 -9.28 -11.53
C ARG A 294 -14.22 -8.28 -10.40
N LEU A 295 -13.61 -7.13 -10.70
CA LEU A 295 -13.35 -6.07 -9.73
C LEU A 295 -14.64 -5.38 -9.24
N TRP A 296 -15.63 -5.23 -10.11
CA TRP A 296 -16.91 -4.63 -9.79
C TRP A 296 -17.75 -5.52 -8.87
N GLN A 297 -17.79 -6.84 -9.11
CA GLN A 297 -18.58 -7.79 -8.31
C GLN A 297 -17.82 -8.36 -7.09
N GLY A 298 -16.55 -8.72 -7.28
CA GLY A 298 -15.70 -9.36 -6.26
C GLY A 298 -14.99 -8.36 -5.35
N GLY A 299 -15.00 -7.08 -5.69
CA GLY A 299 -14.26 -6.04 -4.99
C GLY A 299 -12.77 -6.02 -5.37
N VAL A 300 -12.06 -5.06 -4.76
CA VAL A 300 -10.61 -4.92 -4.91
C VAL A 300 -9.92 -5.46 -3.66
N ARG A 301 -8.63 -5.78 -3.79
CA ARG A 301 -7.81 -6.10 -2.64
C ARG A 301 -7.62 -4.85 -1.76
N GLU A 302 -7.84 -5.01 -0.46
CA GLU A 302 -7.71 -3.90 0.51
C GLU A 302 -6.24 -3.58 0.82
N GLU A 303 -5.39 -4.59 0.93
CA GLU A 303 -3.97 -4.40 1.21
C GLU A 303 -3.16 -4.06 -0.05
N VAL A 304 -2.14 -3.24 0.14
CA VAL A 304 -1.21 -2.82 -0.91
C VAL A 304 0.20 -3.03 -0.41
N TRP A 305 1.06 -3.54 -1.28
CA TRP A 305 2.46 -3.78 -0.95
C TRP A 305 3.33 -2.68 -1.52
N SER A 306 4.52 -2.54 -0.93
CA SER A 306 5.50 -1.56 -1.35
C SER A 306 6.92 -2.14 -1.34
N PHE A 307 7.88 -1.34 -1.78
CA PHE A 307 9.27 -1.75 -1.93
C PHE A 307 10.21 -0.61 -1.52
N ALA A 308 11.34 -0.94 -0.89
CA ALA A 308 12.32 0.05 -0.46
C ALA A 308 13.75 -0.39 -0.75
N LEU A 309 14.50 0.48 -1.44
CA LEU A 309 15.92 0.31 -1.77
C LEU A 309 16.68 1.61 -1.52
N GLU A 310 17.74 1.54 -0.73
CA GLU A 310 18.71 2.62 -0.55
C GLU A 310 19.71 2.63 -1.70
N ALA A 311 20.19 3.81 -2.10
CA ALA A 311 21.21 3.93 -3.14
C ALA A 311 22.48 3.12 -2.81
N GLU A 312 22.85 3.01 -1.54
CA GLU A 312 23.95 2.17 -1.06
C GLU A 312 23.73 0.67 -1.33
N GLU A 313 22.49 0.17 -1.19
CA GLU A 313 22.16 -1.22 -1.50
C GLU A 313 22.25 -1.49 -3.01
N ALA A 314 21.82 -0.54 -3.84
CA ALA A 314 22.00 -0.63 -5.30
C ALA A 314 23.48 -0.70 -5.69
N GLU A 315 24.38 -0.02 -4.96
CA GLU A 315 25.83 -0.13 -5.19
C GLU A 315 26.39 -1.51 -4.82
N VAL A 316 25.84 -2.16 -3.79
CA VAL A 316 26.20 -3.53 -3.42
C VAL A 316 25.82 -4.50 -4.56
N LEU A 317 24.62 -4.38 -5.12
CA LEU A 317 24.18 -5.18 -6.29
C LEU A 317 25.15 -5.00 -7.48
N GLU A 318 25.56 -3.76 -7.76
CA GLU A 318 26.52 -3.45 -8.82
C GLU A 318 27.88 -4.14 -8.58
N GLN A 319 28.37 -4.15 -7.33
CA GLN A 319 29.63 -4.82 -7.00
C GLN A 319 29.52 -6.34 -7.06
N ILE A 320 28.39 -6.93 -6.68
CA ILE A 320 28.14 -8.37 -6.84
C ILE A 320 28.23 -8.75 -8.32
N ALA A 321 27.51 -8.02 -9.19
CA ALA A 321 27.54 -8.27 -10.64
C ALA A 321 28.96 -8.10 -11.22
N ALA A 322 29.68 -7.05 -10.81
CA ALA A 322 31.03 -6.80 -11.30
C ALA A 322 32.02 -7.90 -10.89
N LEU A 323 31.90 -8.44 -9.67
CA LEU A 323 32.73 -9.57 -9.21
C LEU A 323 32.39 -10.85 -9.96
N TRP A 324 31.11 -11.16 -10.19
CA TRP A 324 30.73 -12.31 -11.02
C TRP A 324 31.27 -12.21 -12.45
N GLN A 325 31.21 -11.02 -13.06
CA GLN A 325 31.78 -10.78 -14.37
C GLN A 325 33.30 -11.00 -14.38
N LYS A 326 34.02 -10.49 -13.38
CA LYS A 326 35.47 -10.74 -13.26
C LYS A 326 35.78 -12.22 -13.03
N ALA A 327 34.97 -12.90 -12.22
CA ALA A 327 35.13 -14.33 -11.93
C ALA A 327 34.97 -15.19 -13.19
N SER A 328 34.02 -14.85 -14.06
CA SER A 328 33.78 -15.57 -15.30
C SER A 328 34.79 -15.24 -16.40
N GLU A 329 35.22 -13.98 -16.51
CA GLU A 329 36.07 -13.52 -17.62
C GLU A 329 37.57 -13.59 -17.34
N THR A 330 38.01 -13.28 -16.11
CA THR A 330 39.41 -12.91 -15.84
C THR A 330 40.05 -13.69 -14.69
N ASN A 331 39.35 -13.91 -13.59
CA ASN A 331 39.93 -14.52 -12.38
C ASN A 331 38.87 -15.31 -11.56
N PRO A 332 38.80 -16.64 -11.70
CA PRO A 332 37.81 -17.48 -11.00
C PRO A 332 37.82 -17.38 -9.45
N GLU A 333 38.85 -16.80 -8.85
CA GLU A 333 38.93 -16.59 -7.39
C GLU A 333 38.28 -15.28 -6.92
N GLU A 334 37.95 -14.34 -7.82
CA GLU A 334 37.26 -13.07 -7.52
C GLU A 334 35.74 -13.22 -7.44
N ARG A 335 35.26 -14.28 -6.78
CA ARG A 335 33.84 -14.47 -6.50
C ARG A 335 33.35 -13.48 -5.43
N PRO A 336 32.06 -13.09 -5.46
CA PRO A 336 31.47 -12.18 -4.46
C PRO A 336 31.28 -12.88 -3.12
N SER A 337 32.37 -13.13 -2.41
CA SER A 337 32.38 -13.46 -0.98
C SER A 337 32.31 -12.19 -0.15
N PHE A 338 31.97 -12.31 1.15
CA PHE A 338 31.86 -11.15 2.04
C PHE A 338 33.13 -10.30 2.06
N GLU A 339 34.30 -10.94 2.18
CA GLU A 339 35.60 -10.24 2.19
C GLU A 339 35.93 -9.55 0.84
N ALA A 340 35.60 -10.21 -0.28
CA ALA A 340 35.84 -9.64 -1.61
C ALA A 340 34.94 -8.41 -1.85
N LEU A 341 33.66 -8.50 -1.47
CA LEU A 341 32.71 -7.39 -1.54
C LEU A 341 33.12 -6.25 -0.60
N ARG A 342 33.47 -6.57 0.66
CA ARG A 342 33.93 -5.57 1.63
C ARG A 342 35.12 -4.78 1.10
N ARG A 343 36.11 -5.47 0.52
CA ARG A 343 37.25 -4.79 -0.10
C ARG A 343 36.84 -3.91 -1.28
N ALA A 344 36.00 -4.41 -2.18
CA ALA A 344 35.52 -3.65 -3.33
C ALA A 344 34.74 -2.38 -2.90
N MET A 345 33.91 -2.50 -1.87
CA MET A 345 33.14 -1.39 -1.31
C MET A 345 34.03 -0.36 -0.61
N ILE A 346 35.05 -0.79 0.15
CA ILE A 346 36.04 0.14 0.76
C ILE A 346 36.73 0.95 -0.34
N ASP A 347 37.24 0.29 -1.37
CA ASP A 347 37.97 0.96 -2.47
C ASP A 347 37.06 1.98 -3.19
N ARG A 348 35.80 1.59 -3.44
CA ARG A 348 34.80 2.43 -4.10
C ARG A 348 34.40 3.64 -3.24
N LYS A 349 34.04 3.43 -1.97
CA LYS A 349 33.66 4.53 -1.06
C LYS A 349 34.83 5.47 -0.79
N ALA A 350 36.05 4.95 -0.69
CA ALA A 350 37.24 5.79 -0.57
C ALA A 350 37.43 6.68 -1.81
N ALA A 351 37.22 6.14 -3.02
CA ALA A 351 37.30 6.93 -4.25
C ALA A 351 36.20 8.00 -4.34
N GLU A 352 34.96 7.65 -3.97
CA GLU A 352 33.82 8.57 -3.93
C GLU A 352 34.06 9.74 -2.97
N TYR A 353 34.42 9.45 -1.71
CA TYR A 353 34.65 10.47 -0.70
C TYR A 353 35.89 11.31 -0.99
N LYS A 354 36.92 10.74 -1.63
CA LYS A 354 38.06 11.51 -2.14
C LYS A 354 37.62 12.52 -3.20
N ALA A 355 36.86 12.09 -4.21
CA ALA A 355 36.36 12.99 -5.26
C ALA A 355 35.42 14.06 -4.70
N LEU A 356 34.60 13.70 -3.72
CA LEU A 356 33.69 14.60 -3.04
C LEU A 356 34.45 15.67 -2.23
N VAL A 357 35.47 15.27 -1.47
CA VAL A 357 36.37 16.19 -0.76
C VAL A 357 37.11 17.13 -1.73
N GLU A 358 37.59 16.62 -2.86
CA GLU A 358 38.25 17.43 -3.89
C GLU A 358 37.30 18.45 -4.53
N LYS A 359 36.03 18.08 -4.74
CA LYS A 359 34.99 18.95 -5.31
C LYS A 359 34.58 20.07 -4.35
N TYR A 360 34.36 19.76 -3.08
CA TYR A 360 33.86 20.74 -2.11
C TYR A 360 35.00 21.53 -1.43
N GLY A 361 36.20 20.99 -1.33
CA GLY A 361 37.38 21.68 -0.82
C GLY A 361 37.16 22.35 0.54
N ARG A 362 37.16 23.70 0.58
CA ARG A 362 36.90 24.50 1.80
C ARG A 362 35.41 24.77 2.09
N LYS A 363 34.50 24.31 1.23
CA LYS A 363 33.04 24.49 1.32
C LYS A 363 32.32 23.23 1.81
N LEU A 364 32.98 22.41 2.63
CA LEU A 364 32.39 21.20 3.23
C LEU A 364 31.19 21.52 4.13
N ASP A 365 31.09 22.74 4.63
CA ASP A 365 29.98 23.29 5.39
C ASP A 365 28.68 23.46 4.59
N GLU A 366 28.75 23.52 3.25
CA GLU A 366 27.58 23.56 2.35
C GLU A 366 26.93 22.18 2.13
N MET A 367 27.50 21.11 2.71
CA MET A 367 27.00 19.73 2.57
C MET A 367 25.95 19.35 3.63
N PRO A 368 25.11 18.32 3.35
CA PRO A 368 24.32 17.66 4.38
C PRO A 368 25.20 17.20 5.55
N GLU A 369 24.73 17.44 6.77
CA GLU A 369 25.53 17.25 8.00
C GLU A 369 26.13 15.84 8.11
N LYS A 370 25.35 14.80 7.79
CA LYS A 370 25.79 13.40 7.81
C LYS A 370 26.94 13.15 6.82
N GLN A 371 26.79 13.55 5.57
CA GLN A 371 27.84 13.38 4.55
C GLN A 371 29.10 14.17 4.90
N ARG A 372 28.95 15.37 5.49
CA ARG A 372 30.06 16.17 5.99
C ARG A 372 30.83 15.43 7.08
N LEU A 373 30.13 14.89 8.09
CA LEU A 373 30.74 14.13 9.18
C LEU A 373 31.51 12.91 8.69
N ILE A 374 30.95 12.16 7.74
CA ILE A 374 31.63 10.99 7.15
C ILE A 374 32.87 11.43 6.36
N ALA A 375 32.79 12.53 5.61
CA ALA A 375 33.90 13.09 4.85
C ALA A 375 35.02 13.63 5.77
N GLU A 376 34.69 14.28 6.88
CA GLU A 376 35.66 14.72 7.89
C GLU A 376 36.39 13.52 8.52
N ARG A 377 35.63 12.47 8.88
CA ARG A 377 36.20 11.21 9.38
C ARG A 377 37.09 10.53 8.34
N PHE A 378 36.70 10.57 7.06
CA PHE A 378 37.50 10.04 5.96
C PHE A 378 38.84 10.76 5.83
N GLN A 379 38.85 12.10 5.87
CA GLN A 379 40.09 12.89 5.80
C GLN A 379 41.06 12.59 6.96
N ALA A 380 40.53 12.24 8.14
CA ALA A 380 41.31 11.89 9.32
C ALA A 380 41.65 10.39 9.42
N ALA A 381 41.11 9.55 8.53
CA ALA A 381 41.25 8.10 8.63
C ALA A 381 42.65 7.64 8.22
N ALA A 382 43.36 7.01 9.16
CA ALA A 382 44.60 6.29 8.87
C ALA A 382 44.34 4.85 8.39
N ASP A 383 43.16 4.31 8.71
CA ASP A 383 42.70 2.97 8.35
C ASP A 383 41.34 3.09 7.65
N LEU A 384 41.33 2.86 6.33
CA LEU A 384 40.13 2.96 5.50
C LEU A 384 39.14 1.82 5.77
N ALA A 385 39.62 0.65 6.20
CA ALA A 385 38.77 -0.49 6.50
C ALA A 385 37.93 -0.20 7.75
N ARG A 386 38.57 0.32 8.80
CA ARG A 386 37.88 0.78 10.00
C ARG A 386 36.95 1.96 9.74
N TRP A 387 37.38 2.94 8.94
CA TRP A 387 36.51 4.06 8.56
C TRP A 387 35.26 3.55 7.85
N TYR A 388 35.38 2.59 6.94
CA TYR A 388 34.23 2.01 6.27
C TYR A 388 33.28 1.34 7.28
N ASP A 389 33.78 0.44 8.12
CA ASP A 389 32.96 -0.30 9.09
C ASP A 389 32.27 0.62 10.13
N ASP A 390 32.89 1.75 10.48
CA ASP A 390 32.33 2.71 11.43
C ASP A 390 31.19 3.56 10.81
N ASN A 391 31.01 3.55 9.48
CA ASN A 391 30.03 4.40 8.78
C ASN A 391 29.08 3.64 7.83
N PHE A 392 29.40 2.41 7.45
CA PHE A 392 28.62 1.57 6.54
C PHE A 392 28.50 0.15 7.08
N ASP A 393 27.33 -0.47 6.94
CA ASP A 393 27.11 -1.86 7.35
C ASP A 393 26.80 -2.74 6.13
N LEU A 394 27.83 -3.40 5.61
CA LEU A 394 27.68 -4.30 4.46
C LEU A 394 26.82 -5.52 4.79
N ARG A 395 26.88 -6.03 6.02
CA ARG A 395 26.10 -7.22 6.39
C ARG A 395 24.62 -6.87 6.47
N GLU A 396 24.27 -5.71 7.04
CA GLU A 396 22.90 -5.19 7.03
C GLU A 396 22.37 -5.02 5.60
N ALA A 397 23.18 -4.44 4.70
CA ALA A 397 22.79 -4.27 3.29
C ALA A 397 22.55 -5.62 2.59
N LEU A 398 23.44 -6.61 2.77
CA LEU A 398 23.27 -7.95 2.19
C LEU A 398 22.02 -8.66 2.71
N LEU A 399 21.78 -8.61 4.03
CA LEU A 399 20.58 -9.20 4.65
C LEU A 399 19.31 -8.48 4.20
N SER A 400 19.36 -7.15 4.03
CA SER A 400 18.23 -6.37 3.53
C SER A 400 17.92 -6.71 2.08
N LEU A 401 18.93 -6.82 1.21
CA LEU A 401 18.75 -7.24 -0.19
C LEU A 401 18.20 -8.67 -0.32
N GLU A 402 18.68 -9.61 0.50
CA GLU A 402 18.13 -10.98 0.54
C GLU A 402 16.70 -10.98 1.10
N SER A 403 16.39 -10.09 2.05
CA SER A 403 15.03 -9.93 2.59
C SER A 403 14.01 -9.47 1.56
N PHE A 404 14.49 -8.83 0.51
CA PHE A 404 13.70 -8.36 -0.62
C PHE A 404 13.89 -9.23 -1.87
N GLY A 405 14.41 -10.45 -1.72
CA GLY A 405 14.56 -11.40 -2.82
C GLY A 405 15.41 -10.90 -3.98
N LEU A 406 16.31 -9.92 -3.77
CA LEU A 406 17.19 -9.37 -4.80
C LEU A 406 18.52 -10.12 -4.91
N LEU A 407 18.89 -10.85 -3.86
CA LEU A 407 20.05 -11.72 -3.88
C LEU A 407 19.76 -12.98 -3.07
N GLU A 408 20.58 -14.00 -3.27
CA GLU A 408 20.59 -15.22 -2.48
C GLU A 408 22.01 -15.48 -1.95
N THR A 409 22.09 -15.78 -0.65
CA THR A 409 23.32 -16.33 -0.05
C THR A 409 23.40 -17.82 -0.36
N GLY A 410 24.51 -18.26 -0.96
CA GLY A 410 24.74 -19.66 -1.32
C GLY A 410 26.19 -20.11 -1.08
N GLU A 411 26.51 -21.29 -1.59
CA GLU A 411 27.86 -21.86 -1.53
C GLU A 411 28.52 -21.97 -2.90
N ASP A 412 29.82 -21.68 -2.93
CA ASP A 412 30.64 -21.89 -4.10
C ASP A 412 31.19 -23.34 -4.17
N GLU A 413 31.86 -23.71 -5.26
CA GLU A 413 32.47 -25.05 -5.41
C GLU A 413 33.46 -25.45 -4.30
N LYS A 414 33.98 -24.49 -3.52
CA LYS A 414 34.88 -24.71 -2.39
C LYS A 414 34.15 -24.70 -1.05
N GLY A 415 32.82 -24.64 -1.04
CA GLY A 415 31.96 -24.58 0.14
C GLY A 415 32.02 -23.24 0.87
N LYS A 416 32.41 -22.15 0.19
CA LYS A 416 32.47 -20.81 0.77
C LYS A 416 31.20 -20.01 0.48
N GLU A 417 30.83 -19.15 1.44
CA GLU A 417 29.77 -18.16 1.27
C GLU A 417 30.03 -17.23 0.08
N VAL A 418 29.06 -17.16 -0.83
CA VAL A 418 29.01 -16.25 -1.98
C VAL A 418 27.59 -15.75 -2.19
N PHE A 419 27.46 -14.60 -2.85
CA PHE A 419 26.16 -13.96 -3.11
C PHE A 419 25.81 -13.97 -4.59
N TYR A 420 24.60 -14.41 -4.92
CA TYR A 420 24.06 -14.46 -6.28
C TYR A 420 22.96 -13.41 -6.44
N LEU A 421 22.91 -12.71 -7.56
CA LEU A 421 21.75 -11.91 -7.90
C LEU A 421 20.61 -12.85 -8.32
N THR A 422 19.40 -12.55 -7.87
CA THR A 422 18.20 -13.19 -8.40
C THR A 422 17.76 -12.50 -9.70
N ASP A 423 16.79 -13.06 -10.41
CA ASP A 423 16.18 -12.41 -11.59
C ASP A 423 15.66 -11.01 -11.25
N TRP A 424 15.02 -10.85 -10.09
CA TRP A 424 14.60 -9.54 -9.59
C TRP A 424 15.79 -8.62 -9.28
N GLY A 425 16.86 -9.16 -8.70
CA GLY A 425 18.11 -8.43 -8.45
C GLY A 425 18.75 -7.87 -9.72
N GLU A 426 18.76 -8.65 -10.81
CA GLU A 426 19.26 -8.21 -12.11
C GLU A 426 18.38 -7.09 -12.71
N LEU A 427 17.06 -7.24 -12.67
CA LEU A 427 16.12 -6.23 -13.16
C LEU A 427 16.23 -4.90 -12.38
N VAL A 428 16.35 -4.97 -11.04
CA VAL A 428 16.58 -3.78 -10.21
C VAL A 428 17.92 -3.13 -10.55
N LEU A 429 18.98 -3.93 -10.71
CA LEU A 429 20.30 -3.41 -11.08
C LEU A 429 20.26 -2.67 -12.43
N ASP A 430 19.52 -3.20 -13.41
CA ASP A 430 19.40 -2.55 -14.72
C ASP A 430 18.63 -1.22 -14.67
N ASP A 431 17.56 -1.11 -13.86
CA ASP A 431 16.90 0.19 -13.60
C ASP A 431 17.86 1.18 -12.91
N GLN A 432 18.60 0.71 -11.90
CA GLN A 432 19.53 1.53 -11.11
C GLN A 432 20.78 1.95 -11.89
N ARG A 433 21.16 1.21 -12.94
CA ARG A 433 22.22 1.63 -13.89
C ARG A 433 21.78 2.80 -14.74
N ALA A 434 20.50 2.86 -15.12
CA ALA A 434 19.95 4.00 -15.87
C ALA A 434 19.84 5.25 -14.99
N GLN A 435 19.40 5.09 -13.74
CA GLN A 435 19.27 6.17 -12.78
C GLN A 435 19.45 5.70 -11.33
N ARG A 436 20.68 5.76 -10.81
CA ARG A 436 20.95 5.38 -9.41
C ARG A 436 20.27 6.36 -8.45
N ARG A 437 19.41 5.84 -7.58
CA ARG A 437 18.63 6.63 -6.62
C ARG A 437 18.03 5.74 -5.53
N ASP A 438 17.62 6.39 -4.45
CA ASP A 438 16.73 5.79 -3.47
C ASP A 438 15.37 5.49 -4.11
N VAL A 439 14.81 4.34 -3.74
CA VAL A 439 13.42 3.95 -4.03
C VAL A 439 12.76 3.75 -2.68
N SER A 440 11.93 4.68 -2.26
CA SER A 440 11.21 4.63 -0.98
C SER A 440 9.94 3.79 -1.08
N ALA A 441 9.55 3.16 0.02
CA ALA A 441 8.24 2.51 0.13
C ALA A 441 7.12 3.53 -0.05
N THR A 442 7.30 4.77 0.42
CA THR A 442 6.34 5.86 0.18
C THR A 442 6.10 6.11 -1.31
N ALA A 443 7.17 6.21 -2.10
CA ALA A 443 7.08 6.46 -3.54
C ALA A 443 6.44 5.28 -4.30
N VAL A 444 6.82 4.05 -3.98
CA VAL A 444 6.23 2.85 -4.61
C VAL A 444 4.76 2.71 -4.23
N LYS A 445 4.43 2.97 -2.96
CA LYS A 445 3.05 2.98 -2.47
C LYS A 445 2.20 4.04 -3.14
N ALA A 446 2.79 5.17 -3.55
CA ALA A 446 2.05 6.16 -4.33
C ALA A 446 1.50 5.59 -5.65
N VAL A 447 2.17 4.59 -6.21
CA VAL A 447 1.72 3.86 -7.41
C VAL A 447 0.79 2.70 -7.04
N THR A 448 1.12 1.90 -6.01
CA THR A 448 0.31 0.71 -5.67
C THR A 448 -1.01 1.05 -4.97
N LEU A 449 -1.11 2.20 -4.28
CA LEU A 449 -2.32 2.62 -3.57
C LEU A 449 -3.52 2.84 -4.51
N THR A 450 -3.27 3.18 -5.77
CA THR A 450 -4.33 3.37 -6.78
C THR A 450 -5.08 2.08 -7.10
N ARG A 451 -4.64 0.92 -6.59
CA ARG A 451 -5.34 -0.36 -6.73
C ARG A 451 -6.55 -0.50 -5.81
N ARG A 452 -6.71 0.40 -4.84
CA ARG A 452 -7.90 0.44 -3.98
C ARG A 452 -9.08 1.09 -4.69
N SER A 453 -10.29 0.89 -4.17
CA SER A 453 -11.52 1.43 -4.76
C SER A 453 -11.77 2.90 -4.46
N PHE A 454 -10.98 3.51 -3.56
CA PHE A 454 -11.26 4.86 -3.04
C PHE A 454 -10.01 5.62 -2.62
N SER A 455 -8.81 5.14 -2.97
CA SER A 455 -7.57 5.77 -2.51
C SER A 455 -6.75 6.31 -3.67
N ALA A 456 -6.29 7.55 -3.52
CA ALA A 456 -5.21 8.14 -4.29
C ALA A 456 -4.13 8.63 -3.32
N PRO A 457 -2.86 8.67 -3.75
CA PRO A 457 -1.77 9.05 -2.86
C PRO A 457 -1.85 10.52 -2.45
N GLY A 458 -1.52 10.82 -1.20
CA GLY A 458 -1.36 12.18 -0.73
C GLY A 458 -0.34 12.96 -1.57
N TYR A 459 -0.48 14.27 -1.64
CA TYR A 459 0.38 15.13 -2.47
C TYR A 459 1.87 14.96 -2.17
N ALA A 460 2.25 14.78 -0.90
CA ALA A 460 3.63 14.55 -0.49
C ALA A 460 4.20 13.25 -1.07
N TRP A 461 3.43 12.15 -1.03
CA TRP A 461 3.84 10.85 -1.57
C TRP A 461 3.94 10.89 -3.09
N TRP A 462 2.99 11.54 -3.76
CA TRP A 462 3.05 11.77 -5.21
C TRP A 462 4.30 12.56 -5.61
N ARG A 463 4.62 13.64 -4.88
CA ARG A 463 5.81 14.45 -5.14
C ARG A 463 7.09 13.63 -4.97
N GLU A 464 7.19 12.86 -3.90
CA GLU A 464 8.32 11.96 -3.66
C GLU A 464 8.47 10.92 -4.77
N ALA A 465 7.37 10.32 -5.23
CA ALA A 465 7.37 9.39 -6.35
C ALA A 465 7.82 10.04 -7.67
N ARG A 466 7.50 11.32 -7.89
CA ARG A 466 8.00 12.08 -9.05
C ARG A 466 9.49 12.40 -8.94
N GLU A 467 9.95 12.81 -7.76
CA GLU A 467 11.37 13.09 -7.50
C GLU A 467 12.24 11.83 -7.71
N GLN A 468 11.71 10.67 -7.31
CA GLN A 468 12.32 9.35 -7.53
C GLN A 468 11.99 8.75 -8.90
N GLY A 469 11.41 9.51 -9.84
CA GLY A 469 11.17 9.07 -11.22
C GLY A 469 10.21 7.89 -11.41
N LEU A 470 9.42 7.55 -10.39
CA LEU A 470 8.40 6.49 -10.45
C LEU A 470 7.09 6.99 -11.06
N VAL A 471 6.82 8.29 -10.94
CA VAL A 471 5.67 8.96 -11.56
C VAL A 471 6.16 10.04 -12.52
N GLY A 472 5.59 10.06 -13.72
CA GLY A 472 5.88 11.04 -14.77
C GLY A 472 5.15 12.36 -14.55
N SER A 473 4.68 12.98 -15.64
CA SER A 473 3.84 14.18 -15.56
C SER A 473 2.43 13.87 -15.09
N ALA A 474 1.85 12.75 -15.53
CA ALA A 474 0.45 12.40 -15.25
C ALA A 474 0.18 10.88 -15.07
N GLU A 475 1.18 10.01 -15.22
CA GLU A 475 1.02 8.55 -15.10
C GLU A 475 2.31 7.92 -14.53
N PRO A 476 2.25 6.69 -13.98
CA PRO A 476 3.42 5.95 -13.56
C PRO A 476 4.41 5.76 -14.72
N THR A 477 5.70 5.87 -14.44
CA THR A 477 6.75 5.57 -15.43
C THR A 477 6.94 4.06 -15.58
N ARG A 478 7.74 3.62 -16.55
CA ARG A 478 8.15 2.21 -16.66
C ARG A 478 8.77 1.71 -15.36
N SER A 479 9.64 2.51 -14.74
CA SER A 479 10.23 2.20 -13.44
C SER A 479 9.18 2.13 -12.33
N GLY A 480 8.21 3.06 -12.30
CA GLY A 480 7.12 3.03 -11.33
C GLY A 480 6.26 1.76 -11.44
N LEU A 481 5.91 1.35 -12.66
CA LEU A 481 5.18 0.11 -12.92
C LEU A 481 6.02 -1.12 -12.55
N PHE A 482 7.31 -1.12 -12.87
CA PHE A 482 8.24 -2.18 -12.49
C PHE A 482 8.33 -2.37 -10.97
N TYR A 483 8.58 -1.31 -10.18
CA TYR A 483 8.66 -1.46 -8.73
C TYR A 483 7.30 -1.79 -8.10
N ALA A 484 6.19 -1.31 -8.68
CA ALA A 484 4.85 -1.71 -8.28
C ALA A 484 4.57 -3.20 -8.57
N GLN A 485 5.14 -3.76 -9.63
CA GLN A 485 5.08 -5.20 -9.91
C GLN A 485 5.98 -5.99 -8.98
N LEU A 486 7.23 -5.55 -8.80
CA LEU A 486 8.20 -6.15 -7.89
C LEU A 486 7.61 -6.25 -6.47
N ALA A 487 7.03 -5.16 -5.96
CA ALA A 487 6.38 -5.15 -4.65
C ALA A 487 5.29 -6.23 -4.49
N GLU A 488 4.72 -6.74 -5.57
CA GLU A 488 3.55 -7.62 -5.51
C GLU A 488 3.90 -9.07 -5.78
N HIS A 489 5.09 -9.34 -6.29
CA HIS A 489 5.50 -10.68 -6.70
C HIS A 489 6.82 -11.11 -6.06
N VAL A 490 7.57 -10.19 -5.46
CA VAL A 490 8.80 -10.54 -4.77
C VAL A 490 8.51 -11.27 -3.47
N GLU A 491 9.18 -12.39 -3.26
CA GLU A 491 9.13 -13.13 -2.00
C GLU A 491 9.96 -12.39 -0.95
N ARG A 492 9.29 -11.91 0.09
CA ARG A 492 9.88 -11.20 1.21
C ARG A 492 10.23 -12.15 2.32
N LEU A 493 11.44 -12.02 2.83
CA LEU A 493 11.90 -12.71 4.03
C LEU A 493 12.00 -11.72 5.20
N PRO A 494 11.79 -12.18 6.44
CA PRO A 494 11.80 -11.30 7.60
C PRO A 494 13.21 -10.79 7.90
N HIS A 495 13.34 -9.47 8.06
CA HIS A 495 14.57 -8.82 8.48
C HIS A 495 14.26 -7.60 9.34
N LEU A 496 14.93 -7.53 10.49
CA LEU A 496 15.00 -6.34 11.32
C LEU A 496 16.44 -6.16 11.79
N SER A 497 17.02 -4.99 11.54
CA SER A 497 18.18 -4.52 12.27
C SER A 497 17.79 -4.10 13.68
N ARG A 498 18.77 -3.91 14.56
CA ARG A 498 18.54 -3.39 15.91
C ARG A 498 17.78 -2.07 15.91
N TYR A 499 18.03 -1.22 14.91
CA TYR A 499 17.42 0.10 14.80
C TYR A 499 15.98 0.00 14.29
N GLU A 500 15.73 -0.85 13.30
CA GLU A 500 14.39 -1.15 12.82
C GLU A 500 13.53 -1.76 13.93
N LEU A 501 14.08 -2.67 14.75
CA LEU A 501 13.38 -3.22 15.92
C LEU A 501 13.01 -2.12 16.94
N MET A 502 13.89 -1.16 17.18
CA MET A 502 13.61 -0.03 18.07
C MET A 502 12.45 0.84 17.57
N VAL A 503 12.35 1.05 16.26
CA VAL A 503 11.22 1.77 15.65
C VAL A 503 9.96 0.93 15.72
N PHE A 504 10.06 -0.35 15.37
CA PHE A 504 8.94 -1.28 15.34
C PHE A 504 8.22 -1.39 16.69
N HIS A 505 8.96 -1.55 17.80
CA HIS A 505 8.35 -1.61 19.15
C HIS A 505 7.68 -0.32 19.63
N VAL A 506 7.90 0.82 18.96
CA VAL A 506 7.19 2.07 19.26
C VAL A 506 5.83 2.11 18.58
N VAL A 507 5.69 1.45 17.42
CA VAL A 507 4.44 1.43 16.64
C VAL A 507 3.42 0.55 17.37
N PRO A 508 2.27 1.09 17.80
CA PRO A 508 1.25 0.29 18.46
C PRO A 508 0.31 -0.40 17.46
N ALA A 509 -0.38 -1.44 17.92
CA ALA A 509 -1.52 -2.01 17.19
C ALA A 509 -2.66 -1.00 16.96
N ARG A 510 -2.89 -0.07 17.91
CA ARG A 510 -3.84 1.05 17.77
C ARG A 510 -3.07 2.33 17.46
N GLY A 511 -2.85 2.56 16.17
CA GLY A 511 -2.31 3.75 15.49
C GLY A 511 -1.56 4.84 16.27
N MET A 512 -0.42 5.25 15.73
CA MET A 512 0.34 6.42 16.18
C MET A 512 0.71 7.28 14.97
N SER A 513 0.78 8.62 15.09
CA SER A 513 1.23 9.44 13.96
C SER A 513 2.74 9.31 13.73
N GLU A 514 3.21 9.57 12.51
CA GLU A 514 4.66 9.57 12.21
C GLU A 514 5.43 10.54 13.13
N ASP A 515 4.89 11.73 13.40
CA ASP A 515 5.50 12.69 14.31
C ASP A 515 5.58 12.18 15.76
N GLU A 516 4.59 11.42 16.22
CA GLU A 516 4.63 10.75 17.52
C GLU A 516 5.74 9.66 17.55
N VAL A 517 5.97 8.93 16.46
CA VAL A 517 7.09 7.97 16.34
C VAL A 517 8.44 8.70 16.42
N TYR A 518 8.61 9.80 15.67
CA TYR A 518 9.83 10.63 15.74
C TYR A 518 10.07 11.16 17.16
N ALA A 519 9.03 11.68 17.82
CA ALA A 519 9.12 12.20 19.18
C ALA A 519 9.48 11.12 20.21
N ALA A 520 8.96 9.90 20.07
CA ALA A 520 9.24 8.79 20.98
C ALA A 520 10.71 8.30 20.91
N LEU A 521 11.40 8.59 19.81
CA LEU A 521 12.78 8.15 19.55
C LEU A 521 13.78 9.30 19.49
N GLU A 522 13.34 10.52 19.81
CA GLU A 522 14.19 11.70 19.84
C GLU A 522 15.39 11.49 20.78
N GLY A 523 16.59 11.84 20.31
CA GLY A 523 17.84 11.66 21.04
C GLY A 523 18.37 10.22 21.11
N ARG A 524 17.60 9.23 20.62
CA ARG A 524 18.05 7.82 20.51
C ARG A 524 18.50 7.46 19.11
N LEU A 525 17.77 7.95 18.10
CA LEU A 525 18.07 7.78 16.68
C LEU A 525 17.93 9.13 15.98
N ASP A 526 18.69 9.33 14.90
CA ASP A 526 18.51 10.48 14.03
C ASP A 526 17.25 10.31 13.16
N ARG A 527 16.71 11.43 12.68
CA ARG A 527 15.45 11.47 11.93
C ARG A 527 15.52 10.67 10.62
N GLU A 528 16.66 10.69 9.93
CA GLU A 528 16.83 9.97 8.66
C GLU A 528 16.82 8.46 8.89
N ARG A 529 17.45 7.98 9.97
CA ARG A 529 17.43 6.58 10.36
C ARG A 529 16.05 6.09 10.76
N ILE A 530 15.27 6.92 11.49
CA ILE A 530 13.87 6.59 11.80
C ILE A 530 13.04 6.53 10.51
N ARG A 531 13.23 7.48 9.59
CA ARG A 531 12.55 7.49 8.28
C ARG A 531 12.82 6.20 7.53
N TRP A 532 14.09 5.82 7.33
CA TRP A 532 14.43 4.61 6.57
C TRP A 532 13.97 3.32 7.25
N ALA A 533 14.01 3.25 8.59
CA ALA A 533 13.41 2.15 9.30
C ALA A 533 11.90 2.03 9.03
N LEU A 534 11.16 3.15 9.00
CA LEU A 534 9.74 3.13 8.61
C LEU A 534 9.55 2.69 7.15
N GLU A 535 10.38 3.15 6.21
CA GLU A 535 10.34 2.70 4.80
C GLU A 535 10.57 1.19 4.68
N LYS A 536 11.55 0.65 5.41
CA LYS A 536 11.90 -0.76 5.37
C LYS A 536 10.86 -1.65 6.07
N LEU A 537 10.30 -1.21 7.19
CA LEU A 537 9.19 -1.89 7.88
C LEU A 537 7.93 -1.92 7.00
N GLU A 538 7.61 -0.83 6.34
CA GLU A 538 6.51 -0.70 5.38
C GLU A 538 6.71 -1.63 4.18
N ALA A 539 7.90 -1.60 3.55
CA ALA A 539 8.22 -2.45 2.41
C ALA A 539 8.20 -3.95 2.74
N ARG A 540 8.46 -4.32 4.00
CA ARG A 540 8.32 -5.70 4.51
C ARG A 540 6.90 -6.04 4.96
N HIS A 541 5.94 -5.13 4.79
CA HIS A 541 4.55 -5.29 5.20
C HIS A 541 4.40 -5.60 6.70
N LEU A 542 5.27 -5.05 7.55
CA LEU A 542 5.18 -5.19 9.01
C LEU A 542 4.37 -4.06 9.65
N ILE A 543 4.40 -2.90 9.02
CA ILE A 543 3.58 -1.74 9.36
C ILE A 543 2.83 -1.27 8.12
N ASP A 544 1.75 -0.52 8.32
CA ASP A 544 1.06 0.22 7.28
C ASP A 544 1.02 1.71 7.66
N ARG A 545 1.68 2.53 6.85
CA ARG A 545 1.59 4.00 6.86
C ARG A 545 0.32 4.41 6.12
N LEU A 546 -0.68 4.82 6.88
CA LEU A 546 -1.99 5.18 6.37
C LEU A 546 -1.98 6.58 5.74
N PRO A 547 -2.84 6.84 4.74
CA PRO A 547 -2.88 8.13 4.07
C PRO A 547 -3.15 9.32 5.00
N ASP A 548 -3.80 9.12 6.15
CA ASP A 548 -4.11 10.17 7.13
C ASP A 548 -2.94 10.54 8.07
N GLY A 549 -1.79 9.88 7.90
CA GLY A 549 -0.56 10.10 8.66
C GLY A 549 -0.39 9.20 9.89
N ASN A 550 -1.32 8.26 10.12
CA ASN A 550 -1.13 7.21 11.12
C ASN A 550 -0.21 6.09 10.61
N VAL A 551 0.46 5.42 11.55
CA VAL A 551 1.24 4.20 11.36
C VAL A 551 0.64 3.12 12.27
N VAL A 552 0.36 1.95 11.71
CA VAL A 552 -0.22 0.80 12.42
C VAL A 552 0.58 -0.46 12.14
N GLU A 553 0.56 -1.45 13.04
CA GLU A 553 1.03 -2.79 12.71
C GLU A 553 0.09 -3.47 11.72
N THR A 554 0.65 -4.22 10.76
CA THR A 554 -0.12 -5.15 9.95
C THR A 554 -0.34 -6.46 10.69
N ARG A 555 -1.08 -7.39 10.08
CA ARG A 555 -1.18 -8.76 10.59
C ARG A 555 0.19 -9.44 10.73
N ALA A 556 1.08 -9.24 9.75
CA ALA A 556 2.43 -9.78 9.79
C ALA A 556 3.24 -9.14 10.93
N GLY A 557 3.09 -7.82 11.12
CA GLY A 557 3.66 -7.08 12.25
C GLY A 557 3.27 -7.71 13.59
N GLU A 558 1.97 -7.87 13.86
CA GLU A 558 1.51 -8.44 15.13
C GLU A 558 2.07 -9.85 15.40
N LEU A 559 2.21 -10.67 14.35
CA LEU A 559 2.76 -12.02 14.46
C LEU A 559 4.27 -11.97 14.76
N LEU A 560 4.99 -11.07 14.09
CA LEU A 560 6.42 -10.90 14.25
C LEU A 560 6.75 -10.31 15.63
N ASP A 561 6.02 -9.31 16.12
CA ASP A 561 6.22 -8.72 17.45
C ASP A 561 6.09 -9.81 18.55
N ARG A 562 5.08 -10.69 18.42
CA ARG A 562 4.92 -11.86 19.32
C ARG A 562 6.04 -12.89 19.18
N ALA A 563 6.61 -13.05 17.98
CA ALA A 563 7.77 -13.93 17.77
C ALA A 563 9.03 -13.36 18.43
N LEU A 564 9.15 -12.03 18.48
CA LEU A 564 10.32 -11.30 18.98
C LEU A 564 10.28 -10.99 20.47
N ALA A 565 9.14 -11.17 21.16
CA ALA A 565 8.97 -10.88 22.58
C ALA A 565 10.01 -11.52 23.52
N GLY A 566 10.69 -12.60 23.08
CA GLY A 566 11.73 -13.30 23.84
C GLY A 566 13.17 -12.97 23.42
N VAL A 567 13.38 -12.12 22.42
CA VAL A 567 14.71 -11.80 21.91
C VAL A 567 15.46 -10.88 22.88
N PRO A 568 16.70 -11.20 23.27
CA PRO A 568 17.48 -10.35 24.17
C PRO A 568 17.76 -8.95 23.59
N GLU A 569 17.78 -7.94 24.46
CA GLU A 569 18.21 -6.59 24.09
C GLU A 569 19.66 -6.58 23.58
N GLY A 570 19.93 -5.84 22.49
CA GLY A 570 21.27 -5.67 21.94
C GLY A 570 21.64 -6.63 20.80
N PHE A 571 20.75 -7.54 20.40
CA PHE A 571 20.89 -8.30 19.16
C PHE A 571 21.00 -7.36 17.96
N GLY A 572 22.04 -7.54 17.12
CA GLY A 572 22.28 -6.71 15.94
C GLY A 572 21.23 -6.93 14.85
N HIS A 573 20.96 -8.19 14.52
CA HIS A 573 19.92 -8.63 13.59
C HIS A 573 19.03 -9.67 14.29
N PRO A 574 18.08 -9.24 15.13
CA PRO A 574 17.19 -10.13 15.91
C PRO A 574 16.44 -11.15 15.04
N VAL A 575 16.13 -10.79 13.79
CA VAL A 575 15.59 -11.67 12.77
C VAL A 575 16.19 -11.27 11.42
N ASN A 576 16.50 -12.25 10.58
CA ASN A 576 17.06 -12.03 9.25
C ASN A 576 16.75 -13.22 8.32
N PRO A 577 16.99 -13.08 7.00
CA PRO A 577 16.68 -14.13 6.03
C PRO A 577 17.38 -15.46 6.30
N LEU A 578 18.62 -15.44 6.79
CA LEU A 578 19.37 -16.65 7.09
C LEU A 578 18.73 -17.41 8.27
N ILE A 579 18.36 -16.70 9.35
CA ILE A 579 17.64 -17.27 10.50
C ILE A 579 16.32 -17.89 10.03
N PHE A 580 15.58 -17.19 9.16
CA PHE A 580 14.34 -17.70 8.57
C PHE A 580 14.58 -19.02 7.83
N ARG A 581 15.54 -19.06 6.88
CA ARG A 581 15.87 -20.27 6.10
C ARG A 581 16.25 -21.45 6.99
N VAL A 582 17.01 -21.22 8.07
CA VAL A 582 17.34 -22.26 9.06
C VAL A 582 16.09 -22.75 9.78
N VAL A 583 15.22 -21.85 10.26
CA VAL A 583 13.99 -22.22 10.97
C VAL A 583 13.04 -23.00 10.05
N GLU A 584 12.90 -22.57 8.81
CA GLU A 584 12.08 -23.21 7.79
C GLU A 584 12.60 -24.61 7.45
N ALA A 585 13.89 -24.75 7.17
CA ALA A 585 14.50 -26.04 6.86
C ALA A 585 14.34 -27.03 8.02
N LEU A 586 14.53 -26.58 9.27
CA LEU A 586 14.28 -27.39 10.46
C LEU A 586 12.81 -27.78 10.60
N ARG A 587 11.87 -26.91 10.23
CA ARG A 587 10.44 -27.20 10.21
C ARG A 587 10.09 -28.26 9.16
N ALA A 588 10.70 -28.18 7.98
CA ALA A 588 10.46 -29.11 6.87
C ALA A 588 10.91 -30.55 7.19
N VAL A 589 12.10 -30.71 7.81
CA VAL A 589 12.65 -32.05 8.12
C VAL A 589 12.20 -32.60 9.49
N GLY A 590 11.44 -31.80 10.24
CA GLY A 590 11.01 -32.13 11.60
C GLY A 590 9.62 -32.77 11.66
N SER A 591 9.21 -33.20 12.86
CA SER A 591 7.85 -33.70 13.11
C SER A 591 7.08 -32.74 14.02
N LEU A 592 5.86 -32.36 13.63
CA LEU A 592 5.00 -31.45 14.39
C LEU A 592 4.41 -32.14 15.64
N TYR A 593 4.64 -31.55 16.81
CA TYR A 593 4.03 -31.94 18.08
C TYR A 593 2.93 -30.95 18.46
N VAL A 594 1.70 -31.22 17.99
CA VAL A 594 0.54 -30.32 18.10
C VAL A 594 0.27 -29.84 19.53
N LYS A 595 0.39 -30.72 20.54
CA LYS A 595 0.13 -30.38 21.95
C LYS A 595 1.10 -29.36 22.53
N GLU A 596 2.35 -29.34 22.04
CA GLU A 596 3.42 -28.47 22.53
C GLU A 596 3.63 -27.25 21.63
N LYS A 597 2.94 -27.18 20.48
CA LYS A 597 3.18 -26.20 19.40
C LYS A 597 4.67 -26.07 19.06
N ARG A 598 5.31 -27.22 18.82
CA ARG A 598 6.74 -27.32 18.51
C ARG A 598 6.97 -28.33 17.42
N VAL A 599 8.06 -28.15 16.66
CA VAL A 599 8.53 -29.14 15.70
C VAL A 599 9.81 -29.76 16.24
N ARG A 600 9.85 -31.07 16.46
CA ARG A 600 11.06 -31.75 16.94
C ARG A 600 11.92 -32.19 15.76
N VAL A 601 13.22 -31.94 15.87
CA VAL A 601 14.22 -32.28 14.85
C VAL A 601 15.19 -33.30 15.44
N LEU A 602 15.35 -34.42 14.75
CA LEU A 602 16.32 -35.45 15.13
C LEU A 602 17.71 -35.07 14.62
N PRO A 603 18.81 -35.31 15.37
CA PRO A 603 20.16 -34.96 14.93
C PRO A 603 20.54 -35.52 13.56
N ARG A 604 20.02 -36.69 13.19
CA ARG A 604 20.28 -37.33 11.89
C ARG A 604 19.68 -36.55 10.70
N ASN A 605 18.69 -35.68 10.94
CA ASN A 605 18.03 -34.89 9.91
C ASN A 605 18.74 -33.52 9.70
N LEU A 606 19.79 -33.21 10.47
CA LEU A 606 20.49 -31.92 10.34
C LEU A 606 21.20 -31.77 8.99
N SER A 607 21.75 -32.85 8.43
CA SER A 607 22.36 -32.80 7.10
C SER A 607 21.34 -32.45 6.01
N GLU A 608 20.13 -32.99 6.13
CA GLU A 608 19.01 -32.70 5.23
C GLU A 608 18.53 -31.26 5.40
N ALA A 609 18.47 -30.75 6.64
CA ALA A 609 18.14 -29.33 6.89
C ALA A 609 19.17 -28.36 6.29
N ILE A 610 20.46 -28.70 6.30
CA ILE A 610 21.49 -27.87 5.66
C ILE A 610 21.24 -27.80 4.14
N GLU A 611 20.99 -28.95 3.51
CA GLU A 611 20.67 -29.01 2.07
C GLU A 611 19.41 -28.23 1.74
N TYR A 612 18.33 -28.39 2.51
CA TYR A 612 17.09 -27.62 2.34
C TYR A 612 17.29 -26.11 2.51
N SER A 613 18.18 -25.70 3.41
CA SER A 613 18.41 -24.27 3.64
C SER A 613 19.13 -23.58 2.50
N GLY A 614 19.90 -24.31 1.67
CA GLY A 614 20.77 -23.76 0.64
C GLY A 614 21.99 -22.98 1.16
N LEU A 615 22.25 -23.00 2.47
CA LEU A 615 23.36 -22.28 3.09
C LEU A 615 24.63 -23.13 3.15
N PRO A 616 25.83 -22.51 3.04
CA PRO A 616 27.09 -23.16 3.41
C PRO A 616 27.01 -23.72 4.83
N ARG A 617 27.67 -24.86 5.08
CA ARG A 617 27.60 -25.55 6.38
C ARG A 617 28.00 -24.67 7.56
N ASP A 618 29.09 -23.92 7.44
CA ASP A 618 29.57 -23.00 8.47
C ASP A 618 28.57 -21.87 8.74
N VAL A 619 28.04 -21.26 7.67
CA VAL A 619 27.00 -20.23 7.76
C VAL A 619 25.73 -20.79 8.42
N PHE A 620 25.30 -22.00 8.07
CA PHE A 620 24.15 -22.65 8.68
C PHE A 620 24.37 -22.89 10.19
N GLU A 621 25.54 -23.40 10.57
CA GLU A 621 25.86 -23.70 11.97
C GLU A 621 25.90 -22.42 12.82
N ASP A 622 26.55 -21.36 12.34
CA ASP A 622 26.58 -20.04 13.00
C ASP A 622 25.17 -19.43 13.10
N THR A 623 24.38 -19.53 12.02
CA THR A 623 23.00 -19.02 11.98
C THR A 623 22.07 -19.81 12.90
N LEU A 624 22.27 -21.12 13.03
CA LEU A 624 21.53 -21.95 13.97
C LEU A 624 21.82 -21.56 15.42
N GLU A 625 23.06 -21.19 15.75
CA GLU A 625 23.40 -20.64 17.07
C GLU A 625 22.72 -19.30 17.31
N ALA A 626 22.71 -18.40 16.32
CA ALA A 626 21.99 -17.13 16.40
C ALA A 626 20.48 -17.35 16.59
N ALA A 627 19.86 -18.26 15.83
CA ALA A 627 18.44 -18.60 15.95
C ALA A 627 18.09 -19.21 17.32
N ARG A 628 19.01 -19.94 17.95
CA ARG A 628 18.87 -20.44 19.33
C ARG A 628 18.95 -19.32 20.35
N ALA A 629 19.91 -18.42 20.18
CA ALA A 629 20.10 -17.29 21.08
C ALA A 629 18.94 -16.27 20.99
N ALA A 630 18.32 -16.13 19.81
CA ALA A 630 17.08 -15.37 19.61
C ALA A 630 15.81 -16.11 20.09
N GLY A 631 15.91 -17.40 20.45
CA GLY A 631 14.80 -18.18 21.05
C GLY A 631 13.86 -18.86 20.05
N PHE A 632 14.07 -18.71 18.74
CA PHE A 632 13.29 -19.38 17.70
C PHE A 632 13.49 -20.89 17.71
N VAL A 633 14.71 -21.34 18.03
CA VAL A 633 15.11 -22.75 18.05
C VAL A 633 15.58 -23.14 19.45
N GLY A 634 15.08 -24.26 19.96
CA GLY A 634 15.56 -24.89 21.18
C GLY A 634 16.77 -25.80 20.92
N ARG A 635 17.00 -26.75 21.83
CA ARG A 635 18.09 -27.73 21.65
C ARG A 635 17.88 -28.59 20.41
N ASN A 636 16.68 -29.17 20.27
CA ASN A 636 16.30 -30.12 19.22
C ASN A 636 14.89 -29.82 18.66
N SER A 637 14.44 -28.57 18.70
CA SER A 637 13.09 -28.23 18.24
C SER A 637 12.97 -26.79 17.77
N VAL A 638 12.12 -26.55 16.77
CA VAL A 638 11.58 -25.21 16.51
C VAL A 638 10.52 -24.88 17.56
N ASN A 639 10.67 -23.74 18.23
CA ASN A 639 9.78 -23.29 19.30
C ASN A 639 8.54 -22.56 18.74
N GLU A 640 7.58 -22.22 19.60
CA GLU A 640 6.39 -21.46 19.18
C GLU A 640 6.77 -20.09 18.56
N ALA A 641 7.82 -19.43 19.06
CA ALA A 641 8.35 -18.21 18.45
C ALA A 641 8.86 -18.44 17.02
N GLY A 642 9.55 -19.56 16.77
CA GLY A 642 10.01 -19.92 15.43
C GLY A 642 8.84 -20.27 14.49
N LEU A 643 7.77 -20.88 14.99
CA LEU A 643 6.56 -21.10 14.18
C LEU A 643 5.84 -19.79 13.84
N ARG A 644 5.73 -18.87 14.81
CA ARG A 644 5.17 -17.53 14.57
C ARG A 644 5.99 -16.72 13.58
N LEU A 645 7.32 -16.87 13.59
CA LEU A 645 8.19 -16.26 12.58
C LEU A 645 7.83 -16.73 11.16
N LEU A 646 7.58 -18.04 10.98
CA LEU A 646 7.14 -18.58 9.69
C LEU A 646 5.75 -18.06 9.29
N GLU A 647 4.80 -18.03 10.23
CA GLU A 647 3.46 -17.45 10.00
C GLU A 647 3.53 -15.96 9.64
N ALA A 648 4.43 -15.21 10.28
CA ALA A 648 4.65 -13.80 9.97
C ALA A 648 5.20 -13.63 8.55
N ALA A 649 6.20 -14.41 8.16
CA ALA A 649 6.78 -14.36 6.81
C ALA A 649 5.76 -14.69 5.72
N GLU A 650 4.87 -15.66 5.95
CA GLU A 650 3.75 -15.94 5.03
C GLU A 650 2.83 -14.71 4.89
N ALA A 651 2.47 -14.08 6.01
CA ALA A 651 1.63 -12.87 6.02
C ALA A 651 2.32 -11.60 5.48
N MET A 652 3.66 -11.57 5.38
CA MET A 652 4.39 -10.46 4.76
C MET A 652 4.20 -10.42 3.24
N ASN A 653 3.80 -11.54 2.63
CA ASN A 653 3.68 -11.72 1.20
C ASN A 653 2.22 -11.67 0.74
N PRO A 654 1.92 -11.19 -0.48
CA PRO A 654 0.57 -11.22 -1.03
C PRO A 654 0.04 -12.66 -1.13
N GLY A 655 -1.15 -12.89 -0.58
CA GLY A 655 -1.81 -14.22 -0.63
C GLY A 655 -2.65 -14.49 -1.89
N GLU A 656 -2.86 -13.46 -2.72
CA GLU A 656 -3.66 -13.52 -3.94
C GLU A 656 -2.95 -12.75 -5.07
N ASP A 657 -2.81 -13.39 -6.23
CA ASP A 657 -2.31 -12.73 -7.44
C ASP A 657 -3.35 -11.72 -7.94
N VAL A 658 -2.93 -10.47 -8.12
CA VAL A 658 -3.79 -9.43 -8.69
C VAL A 658 -3.49 -9.31 -10.18
N HIS A 659 -4.37 -9.88 -11.01
CA HIS A 659 -4.37 -9.59 -12.44
C HIS A 659 -4.65 -8.10 -12.66
N GLY A 660 -3.99 -7.49 -13.65
CA GLY A 660 -4.34 -6.13 -14.07
C GLY A 660 -3.17 -5.15 -14.20
N LEU A 661 -1.96 -5.53 -13.81
CA LEU A 661 -0.73 -4.85 -14.23
C LEU A 661 0.08 -5.77 -15.12
N VAL A 662 -0.03 -5.46 -16.42
CA VAL A 662 0.97 -5.65 -17.49
C VAL A 662 2.01 -6.71 -17.13
N GLU A 663 1.86 -7.92 -17.68
CA GLU A 663 3.04 -8.70 -18.02
C GLU A 663 3.96 -7.73 -18.77
N LEU A 664 5.08 -7.35 -18.16
CA LEU A 664 6.08 -6.53 -18.83
C LEU A 664 6.53 -7.35 -20.05
N GLU A 665 6.08 -6.99 -21.24
CA GLU A 665 6.63 -7.53 -22.49
C GLU A 665 8.14 -7.24 -22.61
#